data_AF-A0A7C7DP63-F1
#
_entry.id   AF-A0A7C7DP63-F1
#
_cell.length_a   1.000
_cell.length_b   1.000
_cell.length_c   1.000
_cell.angle_alpha   90.00
_cell.angle_beta   90.00
_cell.angle_gamma   90.00
#
_symmetry.space_group_name_H-M   'P 1'
#
loop_
_entity.id
_entity.type
_entity.pdbx_description
1 polymer ?
#
loop_
_entity_poly.entity_id
_entity_poly.type
_entity_poly.pdbx_seq_one_letter_code
_entity_poly.pdbx_strand_id
1 'polypeptide(L)'
;MIRVRILQVLAIVLAITFMLSFVHGSEVRARTEPEKVNRVDKVNETNEASEVNDEYKGLSGNALVRSREDRGKVVIVVVDHISLKDLLADENLQNIRRLIREGCFGFMNTVTRGKRGDVSAYVSIGSGARTAGSTTPARLTLSYEEDVHGIPAAEAYKAFTGEPSATCPQPEIPENHEGPFHEKPLAVSGASSAFHLGNTTSQATRSTGYPHGNTATNTCRTYTYRIFNLALVSWRRENANLGYDVTLGAMATALREAGLYWALLGNSDVPPDRFRPSIGIAMDDTGRVPLGEIGESVNTEDPAFPWGVRTDWNAMKKAFLDVEDKACLIVIECGDTNRIDAARPYLHQKQEARLRQAALRDVDAFLGWLDRRLDPMKDLLILLSPSPSRETMELGDSFAPIIMKGGIFAGGLLSSPTTKTPGLISNVDVAPTVLRHLKLFTPHGNPTETVSDVRSLLMFGRPAQPVELISADSGGADSGKGPKAIDGSPASGNGLNLKPEKGSLDFDFPNSSGQVAYLISMHRESLSNHIYRPAIIKGFVGAYVIILGFTVLVVELNRRIPRFLVVALSSLPLFPIVLPLVRRGVFSSFTSFMESSPAPYYSPYSPAPHYILKYALEGLSGGSAFATFWGLTVVLAAGSSLMLSAFSLRIAKEEPHATAAIPTSFIVFILLFDQLTGSKLTVDTPFGHSLMGGARYYGMGNEYMGLSTGAAAIAASSLTSFFKNQSLARLLLIALLLLNAVTVAVPCFGANFGGGIAAAAGLVSTTWLFGNAVKCREDKASRVLFKVIVAIGVVAISVTYMSLALEDFASEGALTHLGFAVHRVRSFGISEVIDICVRKMQMNLKLIKYSVWTKALVASMVTFGVMLYRPYGVFKTLQASFPRLMAGVKGASAAAFVALISNDSGVVAAAMSLVPASSAFLYAVVWTHNHKDNHKDAIEGNTERKREIR
;
A
#
# COMPACT_ATOMS: atom_id res chain seq x y z
N MET A 1 55.84 7.00 -12.61
CA MET A 1 54.66 7.85 -12.25
C MET A 1 53.32 7.30 -12.75
N ILE A 2 53.12 7.04 -14.05
CA ILE A 2 51.83 6.53 -14.57
C ILE A 2 51.42 5.19 -13.92
N ARG A 3 52.35 4.24 -13.76
CA ARG A 3 52.09 2.97 -13.05
C ARG A 3 51.68 3.16 -11.58
N VAL A 4 52.26 4.13 -10.87
CA VAL A 4 51.92 4.47 -9.47
C VAL A 4 50.54 5.11 -9.39
N ARG A 5 50.18 5.98 -10.34
CA ARG A 5 48.83 6.56 -10.43
C ARG A 5 47.78 5.50 -10.78
N ILE A 6 48.09 4.57 -11.69
CA ILE A 6 47.22 3.42 -11.99
C ILE A 6 47.04 2.56 -10.74
N LEU A 7 48.09 2.26 -9.99
CA LEU A 7 48.02 1.49 -8.73
C LEU A 7 47.22 2.21 -7.63
N GLN A 8 47.35 3.53 -7.49
CA GLN A 8 46.58 4.32 -6.51
C GLN A 8 45.10 4.38 -6.88
N VAL A 9 44.75 4.56 -8.16
CA VAL A 9 43.36 4.56 -8.59
C VAL A 9 42.78 3.15 -8.59
N LEU A 10 43.55 2.11 -8.96
CA LEU A 10 43.13 0.73 -8.74
C LEU A 10 42.90 0.45 -7.26
N ALA A 11 43.73 0.97 -6.35
CA ALA A 11 43.54 0.84 -4.92
C ALA A 11 42.29 1.58 -4.42
N ILE A 12 41.95 2.75 -4.99
CA ILE A 12 40.70 3.46 -4.67
C ILE A 12 39.49 2.71 -5.25
N VAL A 13 39.55 2.24 -6.49
CA VAL A 13 38.49 1.44 -7.12
C VAL A 13 38.32 0.10 -6.42
N LEU A 14 39.40 -0.57 -6.03
CA LEU A 14 39.40 -1.79 -5.21
C LEU A 14 38.89 -1.49 -3.80
N ALA A 15 39.27 -0.38 -3.17
CA ALA A 15 38.75 0.01 -1.86
C ALA A 15 37.25 0.33 -1.91
N ILE A 16 36.78 0.99 -2.97
CA ILE A 16 35.35 1.22 -3.23
C ILE A 16 34.66 -0.12 -3.48
N THR A 17 35.21 -0.99 -4.33
CA THR A 17 34.64 -2.31 -4.63
C THR A 17 34.63 -3.21 -3.39
N PHE A 18 35.68 -3.16 -2.55
CA PHE A 18 35.84 -3.91 -1.30
C PHE A 18 34.92 -3.37 -0.20
N MET A 19 34.80 -2.06 -0.03
CA MET A 19 33.78 -1.44 0.84
C MET A 19 32.36 -1.81 0.38
N LEU A 20 32.10 -1.83 -0.93
CA LEU A 20 30.82 -2.26 -1.49
C LEU A 20 30.58 -3.78 -1.35
N SER A 21 31.62 -4.58 -1.17
CA SER A 21 31.56 -6.04 -0.92
C SER A 21 31.25 -6.34 0.54
N PHE A 22 31.74 -5.54 1.49
CA PHE A 22 31.39 -5.65 2.92
C PHE A 22 29.90 -5.35 3.19
N VAL A 23 29.25 -4.57 2.32
CA VAL A 23 27.78 -4.34 2.36
C VAL A 23 27.00 -5.54 1.79
N HIS A 24 27.66 -6.54 1.20
CA HIS A 24 27.05 -7.76 0.66
C HIS A 24 27.20 -9.00 1.55
N GLY A 25 27.96 -8.93 2.65
CA GLY A 25 28.16 -10.06 3.57
C GLY A 25 27.13 -10.12 4.68
N SER A 26 25.88 -10.53 4.39
CA SER A 26 24.98 -11.22 5.36
C SER A 26 23.60 -11.49 4.76
N GLU A 27 23.52 -12.41 3.81
CA GLU A 27 22.33 -13.27 3.72
C GLU A 27 22.45 -14.34 4.81
N VAL A 28 22.08 -13.97 6.03
CA VAL A 28 21.91 -14.93 7.13
C VAL A 28 20.48 -14.80 7.63
N ARG A 29 19.74 -15.91 7.56
CA ARG A 29 18.44 -16.14 8.21
C ARG A 29 18.52 -15.66 9.67
N ALA A 30 17.97 -14.50 9.98
CA ALA A 30 17.89 -14.03 11.36
C ALA A 30 16.69 -14.71 12.04
N ARG A 31 16.98 -15.77 12.79
CA ARG A 31 16.15 -16.24 13.91
C ARG A 31 16.08 -15.11 14.95
N THR A 32 14.89 -14.95 15.51
CA THR A 32 14.55 -14.03 16.59
C THR A 32 15.12 -14.50 17.93
N GLU A 33 15.85 -13.65 18.62
CA GLU A 33 15.96 -13.67 20.09
C GLU A 33 15.73 -12.24 20.61
N PRO A 34 14.89 -12.05 21.64
CA PRO A 34 14.69 -10.76 22.28
C PRO A 34 15.76 -10.52 23.36
N GLU A 35 16.47 -9.41 23.25
CA GLU A 35 17.43 -8.96 24.25
C GLU A 35 16.72 -8.19 25.38
N LYS A 36 17.10 -8.50 26.63
CA LYS A 36 16.58 -7.93 27.88
C LYS A 36 16.95 -6.45 27.99
N VAL A 37 15.97 -5.58 28.24
CA VAL A 37 16.20 -4.18 28.62
C VAL A 37 15.87 -3.98 30.10
N ASN A 38 16.82 -3.35 30.80
CA ASN A 38 16.82 -3.09 32.24
C ASN A 38 15.76 -2.07 32.66
N ARG A 39 15.20 -2.32 33.86
CA ARG A 39 14.40 -1.40 34.68
C ARG A 39 15.12 -0.07 34.91
N VAL A 40 14.41 1.04 34.74
CA VAL A 40 14.62 2.28 35.52
C VAL A 40 13.27 2.96 35.80
N ASP A 41 12.96 2.95 37.09
CA ASP A 41 12.27 3.91 37.97
C ASP A 41 10.88 4.50 37.71
N LYS A 42 10.05 4.26 38.75
CA LYS A 42 8.74 4.81 39.06
C LYS A 42 8.78 6.34 39.14
N VAL A 43 7.81 6.99 38.49
CA VAL A 43 7.37 8.34 38.85
C VAL A 43 5.85 8.35 38.95
N ASN A 44 5.38 9.00 40.01
CA ASN A 44 4.05 8.93 40.59
C ASN A 44 2.91 9.32 39.64
N GLU A 45 1.86 8.52 39.66
CA GLU A 45 0.53 8.86 39.16
C GLU A 45 -0.14 9.86 40.11
N THR A 46 -0.54 11.01 39.57
CA THR A 46 -1.56 11.86 40.17
C THR A 46 -2.63 12.13 39.12
N ASN A 47 -3.86 11.81 39.52
CA ASN A 47 -5.13 11.95 38.82
C ASN A 47 -5.31 13.32 38.18
N GLU A 48 -5.71 13.34 36.90
CA GLU A 48 -6.58 14.37 36.32
C GLU A 48 -7.13 13.81 34.99
N ALA A 49 -8.23 13.06 35.09
CA ALA A 49 -9.04 12.60 33.96
C ALA A 49 -10.51 12.80 34.32
N SER A 50 -11.00 14.03 34.13
CA SER A 50 -12.42 14.34 34.07
C SER A 50 -12.57 15.71 33.43
N GLU A 51 -13.37 15.78 32.36
CA GLU A 51 -13.92 16.97 31.67
C GLU A 51 -13.58 17.03 30.17
N VAL A 52 -14.14 16.10 29.39
CA VAL A 52 -14.72 16.39 28.06
C VAL A 52 -15.77 15.31 27.79
N ASN A 53 -17.06 15.58 28.01
CA ASN A 53 -18.20 14.89 27.39
C ASN A 53 -19.52 15.45 27.96
N ASP A 54 -19.96 16.59 27.45
CA ASP A 54 -21.32 17.09 27.67
C ASP A 54 -21.85 17.78 26.40
N GLU A 55 -22.14 17.00 25.35
CA GLU A 55 -23.03 17.51 24.28
C GLU A 55 -23.79 16.43 23.47
N TYR A 56 -24.01 15.22 24.00
CA TYR A 56 -24.87 14.20 23.36
C TYR A 56 -25.88 13.53 24.29
N LYS A 57 -26.36 14.24 25.32
CA LYS A 57 -27.47 13.77 26.19
C LYS A 57 -28.88 14.15 25.69
N GLY A 58 -29.01 14.63 24.46
CA GLY A 58 -30.23 15.28 23.96
C GLY A 58 -31.18 14.46 23.08
N LEU A 59 -30.98 13.16 22.84
CA LEU A 59 -31.86 12.36 21.98
C LEU A 59 -32.67 11.36 22.83
N SER A 60 -33.94 11.73 23.09
CA SER A 60 -34.91 10.93 23.84
C SER A 60 -35.10 9.53 23.23
N GLY A 61 -35.24 8.51 24.09
CA GLY A 61 -35.28 7.09 23.77
C GLY A 61 -36.33 6.60 22.75
N ASN A 62 -37.29 7.43 22.32
CA ASN A 62 -38.29 7.05 21.32
C ASN A 62 -37.80 7.09 19.86
N ALA A 63 -36.66 7.75 19.57
CA ALA A 63 -36.08 7.76 18.22
C ALA A 63 -35.19 6.53 17.94
N LEU A 64 -34.65 5.88 18.97
CA LEU A 64 -33.77 4.71 18.84
C LEU A 64 -34.53 3.42 18.49
N VAL A 65 -35.76 3.24 18.99
CA VAL A 65 -36.55 2.01 18.76
C VAL A 65 -37.05 1.91 17.32
N ARG A 66 -37.43 3.03 16.69
CA ARG A 66 -37.79 3.07 15.25
C ARG A 66 -36.61 2.85 14.30
N SER A 67 -35.37 2.78 14.81
CA SER A 67 -34.16 2.73 13.99
C SER A 67 -33.55 1.34 13.78
N ARG A 68 -34.05 0.26 14.42
CA ARG A 68 -33.48 -1.09 14.24
C ARG A 68 -33.95 -1.77 12.94
N GLU A 69 -35.20 -1.60 12.55
CA GLU A 69 -35.77 -2.22 11.33
C GLU A 69 -35.31 -1.58 10.00
N ASP A 70 -34.66 -0.41 10.08
CA ASP A 70 -34.24 0.38 8.92
C ASP A 70 -32.70 0.43 8.72
N ARG A 71 -31.91 -0.29 9.53
CA ARG A 71 -30.43 -0.26 9.44
C ARG A 71 -29.82 -1.33 8.52
N GLY A 72 -30.57 -2.36 8.16
CA GLY A 72 -30.04 -3.53 7.44
C GLY A 72 -29.03 -4.33 8.29
N LYS A 73 -28.54 -5.46 7.77
CA LYS A 73 -27.47 -6.26 8.39
C LYS A 73 -26.25 -6.39 7.48
N VAL A 74 -25.09 -6.64 8.07
CA VAL A 74 -23.84 -6.90 7.35
C VAL A 74 -23.40 -8.34 7.61
N VAL A 75 -23.15 -9.10 6.55
CA VAL A 75 -22.61 -10.45 6.62
C VAL A 75 -21.23 -10.49 5.95
N ILE A 76 -20.19 -10.80 6.71
CA ILE A 76 -18.82 -10.96 6.20
C ILE A 76 -18.52 -12.46 6.13
N VAL A 77 -18.33 -12.97 4.91
CA VAL A 77 -17.87 -14.34 4.65
C VAL A 77 -16.37 -14.30 4.39
N VAL A 78 -15.62 -14.92 5.29
CA VAL A 78 -14.16 -15.02 5.25
C VAL A 78 -13.78 -16.34 4.62
N VAL A 79 -13.14 -16.27 3.47
CA VAL A 79 -12.52 -17.42 2.79
C VAL A 79 -11.06 -17.07 2.65
N ASP A 80 -10.21 -17.54 3.56
CA ASP A 80 -8.80 -17.12 3.57
C ASP A 80 -7.95 -17.91 2.58
N HIS A 81 -6.78 -17.39 2.28
CA HIS A 81 -5.79 -17.97 1.38
C HIS A 81 -6.34 -18.25 -0.04
N ILE A 82 -7.21 -17.39 -0.55
CA ILE A 82 -7.67 -17.44 -1.95
C ILE A 82 -7.09 -16.29 -2.77
N SER A 83 -6.96 -16.53 -4.07
CA SER A 83 -6.45 -15.59 -5.06
C SER A 83 -7.49 -15.34 -6.15
N LEU A 84 -7.27 -14.34 -7.00
CA LEU A 84 -8.11 -14.13 -8.20
C LEU A 84 -8.14 -15.37 -9.09
N LYS A 85 -7.02 -16.11 -9.18
CA LYS A 85 -6.94 -17.36 -9.95
C LYS A 85 -7.93 -18.39 -9.42
N ASP A 86 -8.06 -18.53 -8.10
CA ASP A 86 -8.97 -19.51 -7.50
C ASP A 86 -10.44 -19.20 -7.84
N LEU A 87 -10.83 -17.93 -7.78
CA LEU A 87 -12.21 -17.49 -8.10
C LEU A 87 -12.57 -17.66 -9.58
N LEU A 88 -11.58 -17.65 -10.47
CA LEU A 88 -11.78 -17.76 -11.93
C LEU A 88 -11.53 -19.17 -12.48
N ALA A 89 -10.84 -20.03 -11.74
CA ALA A 89 -10.39 -21.34 -12.21
C ALA A 89 -11.53 -22.35 -12.45
N ASP A 90 -12.67 -22.20 -11.77
CA ASP A 90 -13.82 -23.06 -11.94
C ASP A 90 -15.01 -22.26 -12.49
N GLU A 91 -15.50 -22.67 -13.65
CA GLU A 91 -16.67 -22.06 -14.30
C GLU A 91 -17.97 -22.37 -13.57
N ASN A 92 -17.98 -23.40 -12.71
CA ASN A 92 -19.16 -23.85 -11.97
C ASN A 92 -19.42 -23.08 -10.67
N LEU A 93 -18.59 -22.10 -10.31
CA LEU A 93 -18.82 -21.20 -9.16
C LEU A 93 -19.91 -20.17 -9.49
N GLN A 94 -21.14 -20.65 -9.69
CA GLN A 94 -22.25 -19.86 -10.22
C GLN A 94 -22.63 -18.70 -9.29
N ASN A 95 -22.63 -18.91 -7.98
CA ASN A 95 -23.04 -17.90 -7.01
C ASN A 95 -21.94 -16.84 -6.83
N ILE A 96 -20.66 -17.22 -6.74
CA ILE A 96 -19.53 -16.29 -6.71
C ILE A 96 -19.50 -15.46 -8.00
N ARG A 97 -19.68 -16.07 -9.17
CA ARG A 97 -19.74 -15.33 -10.44
C ARG A 97 -20.92 -14.37 -10.49
N ARG A 98 -22.06 -14.76 -9.91
CA ARG A 98 -23.21 -13.88 -9.73
C ARG A 98 -22.88 -12.71 -8.80
N LEU A 99 -22.20 -12.94 -7.67
CA LEU A 99 -21.73 -11.89 -6.77
C LEU A 99 -20.76 -10.92 -7.46
N ILE A 100 -19.83 -11.41 -8.28
CA ILE A 100 -18.92 -10.56 -9.07
C ILE A 100 -19.71 -9.69 -10.06
N ARG A 101 -20.77 -10.23 -10.67
CA ARG A 101 -21.57 -9.53 -11.69
C ARG A 101 -22.54 -8.51 -11.09
N GLU A 102 -23.19 -8.85 -9.98
CA GLU A 102 -24.22 -8.03 -9.34
C GLU A 102 -23.65 -7.10 -8.25
N GLY A 103 -22.49 -7.45 -7.69
CA GLY A 103 -21.79 -6.67 -6.68
C GLY A 103 -20.60 -5.88 -7.24
N CYS A 104 -19.90 -5.17 -6.36
CA CYS A 104 -18.65 -4.51 -6.66
C CYS A 104 -17.47 -5.44 -6.36
N PHE A 105 -16.57 -5.58 -7.32
CA PHE A 105 -15.40 -6.46 -7.22
C PHE A 105 -14.09 -5.66 -7.16
N GLY A 106 -13.13 -6.12 -6.38
CA GLY A 106 -11.80 -5.52 -6.33
C GLY A 106 -10.79 -6.38 -5.58
N PHE A 107 -9.61 -5.81 -5.41
CA PHE A 107 -8.58 -6.32 -4.52
C PHE A 107 -8.51 -5.52 -3.24
N MET A 108 -8.20 -6.22 -2.17
CA MET A 108 -7.76 -5.67 -0.91
C MET A 108 -6.25 -5.84 -0.80
N ASN A 109 -5.52 -4.75 -0.57
CA ASN A 109 -4.12 -4.83 -0.17
C ASN A 109 -4.04 -5.29 1.30
N THR A 110 -3.30 -6.37 1.53
CA THR A 110 -3.20 -7.07 2.82
C THR A 110 -1.95 -6.70 3.62
N VAL A 111 -1.30 -5.56 3.31
CA VAL A 111 -0.11 -5.10 4.04
C VAL A 111 -0.49 -4.61 5.44
N THR A 112 0.18 -5.17 6.44
CA THR A 112 -0.02 -4.90 7.87
C THR A 112 1.29 -4.43 8.53
N ARG A 113 1.30 -4.25 9.86
CA ARG A 113 2.54 -4.02 10.63
C ARG A 113 3.22 -5.32 11.07
N GLY A 114 2.50 -6.44 11.06
CA GLY A 114 3.05 -7.77 11.33
C GLY A 114 3.57 -8.46 10.06
N LYS A 115 3.82 -9.77 10.16
CA LYS A 115 4.19 -10.57 8.98
C LYS A 115 2.98 -10.72 8.06
N ARG A 116 3.23 -10.80 6.76
CA ARG A 116 2.19 -11.08 5.77
C ARG A 116 1.64 -12.49 6.02
N GLY A 117 0.31 -12.64 5.96
CA GLY A 117 -0.39 -13.93 6.10
C GLY A 117 -0.54 -14.44 7.53
N ASP A 118 -0.10 -13.65 8.51
CA ASP A 118 -0.44 -13.88 9.92
C ASP A 118 -1.78 -13.21 10.26
N VAL A 119 -2.28 -13.45 11.48
CA VAL A 119 -3.54 -12.91 12.01
C VAL A 119 -3.61 -11.38 12.02
N SER A 120 -2.48 -10.72 11.80
CA SER A 120 -2.37 -9.26 11.59
C SER A 120 -3.38 -8.71 10.59
N ALA A 121 -3.70 -9.43 9.50
CA ALA A 121 -4.66 -8.97 8.50
C ALA A 121 -6.08 -8.90 9.06
N TYR A 122 -6.50 -9.92 9.79
CA TYR A 122 -7.78 -9.99 10.47
C TYR A 122 -7.95 -8.88 11.51
N VAL A 123 -6.94 -8.69 12.35
CA VAL A 123 -6.94 -7.63 13.36
C VAL A 123 -6.95 -6.24 12.71
N SER A 124 -6.25 -6.07 11.59
CA SER A 124 -6.24 -4.79 10.85
C SER A 124 -7.61 -4.45 10.27
N ILE A 125 -8.33 -5.46 9.75
CA ILE A 125 -9.70 -5.32 9.26
C ILE A 125 -10.62 -4.86 10.39
N GLY A 126 -10.64 -5.56 11.53
CA GLY A 126 -11.53 -5.24 12.65
C GLY A 126 -11.19 -3.92 13.37
N SER A 127 -9.93 -3.51 13.34
CA SER A 127 -9.47 -2.26 13.98
C SER A 127 -9.60 -1.03 13.08
N GLY A 128 -9.80 -1.20 11.76
CA GLY A 128 -9.76 -0.07 10.81
C GLY A 128 -8.40 0.63 10.74
N ALA A 129 -7.32 -0.03 11.18
CA ALA A 129 -5.97 0.50 11.27
C ALA A 129 -4.95 -0.61 11.02
N ARG A 130 -3.76 -0.27 10.50
CA ARG A 130 -2.73 -1.30 10.28
C ARG A 130 -2.21 -1.77 11.63
N THR A 131 -2.33 -3.06 11.91
CA THR A 131 -1.94 -3.66 13.19
C THR A 131 -0.87 -4.73 13.00
N ALA A 132 -0.21 -5.07 14.10
CA ALA A 132 0.54 -6.30 14.24
C ALA A 132 -0.32 -7.30 15.02
N GLY A 133 -0.29 -8.56 14.61
CA GLY A 133 -1.00 -9.62 15.27
C GLY A 133 -0.30 -10.94 15.05
N SER A 134 0.33 -11.45 16.09
CA SER A 134 0.90 -12.79 16.14
C SER A 134 -0.19 -13.87 16.10
N THR A 135 0.20 -15.08 15.72
CA THR A 135 -0.72 -16.22 15.55
C THR A 135 -1.14 -16.86 16.87
N THR A 136 -0.28 -16.83 17.89
CA THR A 136 -0.53 -17.48 19.19
C THR A 136 -1.82 -16.98 19.85
N PRO A 137 -2.14 -15.67 19.86
CA PRO A 137 -3.39 -15.19 20.43
C PRO A 137 -4.66 -15.68 19.76
N ALA A 138 -4.64 -15.97 18.45
CA ALA A 138 -5.79 -16.53 17.75
C ALA A 138 -6.08 -18.00 18.10
N ARG A 139 -5.08 -18.70 18.66
CA ARG A 139 -5.23 -20.07 19.18
C ARG A 139 -5.88 -20.11 20.56
N LEU A 140 -5.89 -18.98 21.27
CA LEU A 140 -6.48 -18.82 22.60
C LEU A 140 -7.86 -18.13 22.54
N THR A 141 -8.63 -18.44 21.49
CA THR A 141 -10.02 -18.01 21.32
C THR A 141 -10.95 -19.16 21.66
N LEU A 142 -11.86 -18.94 22.59
CA LEU A 142 -12.71 -19.98 23.17
C LEU A 142 -14.19 -19.63 23.06
N SER A 143 -15.00 -20.64 22.78
CA SER A 143 -16.44 -20.59 23.01
C SER A 143 -16.75 -20.72 24.50
N TYR A 144 -17.89 -20.21 24.95
CA TYR A 144 -18.32 -20.21 26.34
C TYR A 144 -18.37 -21.62 26.95
N GLU A 145 -18.70 -22.61 26.12
CA GLU A 145 -18.83 -24.02 26.52
C GLU A 145 -17.49 -24.77 26.53
N GLU A 146 -16.41 -24.15 26.06
CA GLU A 146 -15.08 -24.76 26.02
C GLU A 146 -14.26 -24.45 27.28
N ASP A 147 -13.23 -25.27 27.50
CA ASP A 147 -12.21 -25.05 28.50
C ASP A 147 -10.81 -24.93 27.88
N VAL A 148 -9.89 -24.39 28.69
CA VAL A 148 -8.44 -24.47 28.47
C VAL A 148 -7.81 -25.08 29.71
N HIS A 149 -7.17 -26.23 29.53
CA HIS A 149 -6.56 -27.01 30.60
C HIS A 149 -7.56 -27.33 31.74
N GLY A 150 -8.83 -27.59 31.41
CA GLY A 150 -9.89 -27.89 32.38
C GLY A 150 -10.48 -26.66 33.08
N ILE A 151 -10.05 -25.44 32.72
CA ILE A 151 -10.62 -24.19 33.23
C ILE A 151 -11.66 -23.65 32.24
N PRO A 152 -12.93 -23.46 32.64
CA PRO A 152 -13.96 -22.91 31.77
C PRO A 152 -13.56 -21.57 31.15
N ALA A 153 -13.92 -21.32 29.89
CA ALA A 153 -13.51 -20.14 29.13
C ALA A 153 -13.77 -18.81 29.87
N ALA A 154 -14.92 -18.68 30.53
CA ALA A 154 -15.30 -17.48 31.29
C ALA A 154 -14.38 -17.21 32.50
N GLU A 155 -13.97 -18.27 33.21
CA GLU A 155 -13.05 -18.17 34.34
C GLU A 155 -11.63 -17.89 33.88
N ALA A 156 -11.19 -18.58 32.82
CA ALA A 156 -9.90 -18.34 32.18
C ALA A 156 -9.80 -16.90 31.67
N TYR A 157 -10.85 -16.38 31.05
CA TYR A 157 -10.88 -14.99 30.58
C TYR A 157 -10.67 -14.00 31.73
N LYS A 158 -11.45 -14.13 32.81
CA LYS A 158 -11.30 -13.28 34.00
C LYS A 158 -9.89 -13.38 34.59
N ALA A 159 -9.31 -14.58 34.64
CA ALA A 159 -7.97 -14.79 35.17
C ALA A 159 -6.86 -14.12 34.31
N PHE A 160 -7.03 -14.09 32.99
CA PHE A 160 -6.03 -13.54 32.07
C PHE A 160 -6.17 -12.04 31.84
N THR A 161 -7.39 -11.52 31.80
CA THR A 161 -7.67 -10.12 31.46
C THR A 161 -7.98 -9.25 32.68
N GLY A 162 -8.43 -9.84 33.78
CA GLY A 162 -8.98 -9.12 34.93
C GLY A 162 -10.42 -8.60 34.71
N GLU A 163 -10.96 -8.73 33.49
CA GLU A 163 -12.29 -8.25 33.13
C GLU A 163 -13.39 -9.26 33.52
N PRO A 164 -14.58 -8.81 33.94
CA PRO A 164 -15.68 -9.70 34.23
C PRO A 164 -16.19 -10.42 32.96
N SER A 165 -16.59 -11.68 33.14
CA SER A 165 -17.13 -12.54 32.08
C SER A 165 -18.60 -12.25 31.71
N ALA A 166 -19.29 -11.37 32.44
CA ALA A 166 -20.71 -11.00 32.27
C ALA A 166 -20.83 -9.47 32.26
N THR A 167 -21.76 -8.76 31.59
CA THR A 167 -22.98 -9.02 30.79
C THR A 167 -23.06 -7.89 29.73
N CYS A 168 -23.63 -8.13 28.54
CA CYS A 168 -23.96 -7.03 27.63
C CYS A 168 -25.18 -6.26 28.17
N PRO A 169 -25.12 -4.94 28.46
CA PRO A 169 -26.29 -4.18 28.87
C PRO A 169 -27.30 -4.07 27.72
N GLN A 170 -28.60 -4.28 28.00
CA GLN A 170 -29.65 -3.94 27.03
C GLN A 170 -29.88 -2.42 27.02
N PRO A 171 -30.18 -1.81 25.87
CA PRO A 171 -30.97 -0.58 25.84
C PRO A 171 -32.41 -0.92 26.28
N GLU A 172 -32.98 -0.15 27.20
CA GLU A 172 -34.37 -0.30 27.65
C GLU A 172 -35.34 -0.24 26.45
N ILE A 173 -36.16 -1.29 26.29
CA ILE A 173 -37.32 -1.29 25.40
C ILE A 173 -38.52 -0.90 26.27
N PRO A 174 -39.17 0.26 26.06
CA PRO A 174 -40.40 0.55 26.76
C PRO A 174 -41.49 -0.39 26.23
N GLU A 175 -42.09 -1.18 27.10
CA GLU A 175 -43.33 -1.90 26.78
C GLU A 175 -44.44 -0.88 26.51
N ASN A 176 -45.10 -1.02 25.35
CA ASN A 176 -46.27 -0.22 24.99
C ASN A 176 -47.40 -0.50 25.97
N HIS A 177 -47.57 0.34 26.99
CA HIS A 177 -48.82 0.44 27.72
C HIS A 177 -49.74 1.44 27.01
N GLU A 178 -50.76 0.93 26.33
CA GLU A 178 -51.94 1.70 25.96
C GLU A 178 -52.77 1.99 27.23
N GLY A 179 -52.96 3.27 27.58
CA GLY A 179 -53.84 3.70 28.68
C GLY A 179 -53.66 5.18 29.06
N PRO A 180 -54.72 5.92 29.45
CA PRO A 180 -54.95 7.27 28.95
C PRO A 180 -54.28 8.40 29.73
N PHE A 181 -54.04 9.48 28.98
CA PHE A 181 -53.71 10.85 29.39
C PHE A 181 -54.21 11.27 30.78
N HIS A 182 -53.28 11.82 31.59
CA HIS A 182 -53.58 12.89 32.54
C HIS A 182 -52.41 13.88 32.64
N GLU A 183 -52.74 15.16 32.52
CA GLU A 183 -51.83 16.31 32.57
C GLU A 183 -51.37 16.68 34.00
N LYS A 184 -50.07 17.08 34.10
CA LYS A 184 -49.45 18.12 34.97
C LYS A 184 -49.37 17.89 36.51
N PRO A 185 -48.53 18.62 37.28
CA PRO A 185 -47.54 19.68 36.94
C PRO A 185 -46.13 19.54 37.58
N LEU A 186 -45.26 20.49 37.25
CA LEU A 186 -43.92 20.78 37.76
C LEU A 186 -43.77 20.84 39.30
N ALA A 187 -42.60 20.40 39.81
CA ALA A 187 -41.91 20.94 41.00
C ALA A 187 -40.40 20.65 40.85
N VAL A 188 -39.56 21.64 40.53
CA VAL A 188 -38.78 22.52 41.43
C VAL A 188 -37.72 21.80 42.28
N SER A 189 -36.50 22.28 42.04
CA SER A 189 -35.20 22.03 42.66
C SER A 189 -35.16 21.80 44.17
N GLY A 190 -34.21 20.95 44.59
CA GLY A 190 -33.71 20.92 45.96
C GLY A 190 -32.43 20.10 46.05
N ALA A 191 -31.29 20.75 45.89
CA ALA A 191 -29.98 20.21 46.25
C ALA A 191 -29.88 20.06 47.78
N SER A 192 -29.30 18.96 48.26
CA SER A 192 -28.41 19.01 49.42
C SER A 192 -27.53 17.76 49.49
N SER A 193 -26.25 18.07 49.49
CA SER A 193 -25.09 17.30 49.91
C SER A 193 -25.22 16.66 51.29
N ALA A 194 -24.59 15.50 51.47
CA ALA A 194 -23.35 15.32 52.24
C ALA A 194 -23.30 13.96 52.96
N PHE A 195 -22.12 13.32 52.91
CA PHE A 195 -21.48 12.53 53.99
C PHE A 195 -22.28 11.32 54.57
N HIS A 196 -21.73 10.12 54.81
CA HIS A 196 -20.39 9.76 55.27
C HIS A 196 -20.13 8.24 55.12
N LEU A 197 -18.85 7.86 55.23
CA LEU A 197 -18.33 6.48 55.26
C LEU A 197 -18.89 5.64 56.43
N GLY A 198 -18.91 4.32 56.23
CA GLY A 198 -18.96 3.36 57.33
C GLY A 198 -19.00 1.90 56.89
N ASN A 199 -17.83 1.26 56.82
CA ASN A 199 -17.65 -0.19 56.78
C ASN A 199 -18.47 -0.89 57.87
N THR A 200 -18.97 -2.11 57.63
CA THR A 200 -18.52 -3.35 58.32
C THR A 200 -19.41 -4.57 58.02
N THR A 201 -18.73 -5.64 57.56
CA THR A 201 -18.89 -7.07 57.86
C THR A 201 -20.26 -7.72 58.09
N SER A 202 -20.53 -8.70 57.22
CA SER A 202 -21.01 -10.07 57.48
C SER A 202 -21.96 -10.33 58.66
N GLN A 203 -23.12 -10.92 58.36
CA GLN A 203 -23.51 -12.20 58.95
C GLN A 203 -24.65 -12.87 58.19
N ALA A 204 -24.51 -14.17 58.01
CA ALA A 204 -25.52 -15.07 57.48
C ALA A 204 -26.55 -15.42 58.55
N THR A 205 -27.83 -15.38 58.21
CA THR A 205 -28.89 -16.10 58.92
C THR A 205 -29.79 -16.80 57.90
N ARG A 206 -29.81 -18.13 57.97
CA ARG A 206 -30.83 -18.98 57.37
C ARG A 206 -32.12 -18.84 58.18
N SER A 207 -33.24 -18.55 57.54
CA SER A 207 -34.56 -18.90 58.04
C SER A 207 -35.46 -19.36 56.89
N THR A 208 -36.06 -20.53 57.08
CA THR A 208 -37.02 -21.25 56.24
C THR A 208 -38.37 -20.53 56.15
N GLY A 209 -38.98 -20.49 54.96
CA GLY A 209 -40.40 -20.17 54.77
C GLY A 209 -40.77 -19.81 53.32
N TYR A 210 -41.47 -20.71 52.63
CA TYR A 210 -42.30 -20.41 51.43
C TYR A 210 -43.78 -20.56 51.84
N PRO A 211 -44.79 -20.11 51.07
CA PRO A 211 -44.78 -19.21 49.91
C PRO A 211 -45.85 -18.08 49.99
N HIS A 212 -45.63 -16.94 49.33
CA HIS A 212 -46.60 -16.20 48.50
C HIS A 212 -46.14 -14.76 48.26
N GLY A 213 -46.22 -14.33 47.00
CA GLY A 213 -46.00 -12.95 46.60
C GLY A 213 -45.34 -12.88 45.23
N ASN A 214 -46.17 -12.89 44.18
CA ASN A 214 -45.78 -12.55 42.82
C ASN A 214 -45.24 -11.10 42.82
N THR A 215 -43.93 -10.93 43.00
CA THR A 215 -43.22 -9.77 42.48
C THR A 215 -42.55 -10.21 41.20
N ALA A 216 -43.09 -9.76 40.06
CA ALA A 216 -42.44 -9.86 38.78
C ALA A 216 -41.06 -9.20 38.90
N THR A 217 -40.03 -10.02 39.13
CA THR A 217 -38.66 -9.61 38.91
C THR A 217 -38.56 -9.28 37.44
N ASN A 218 -38.33 -8.00 37.13
CA ASN A 218 -37.81 -7.57 35.84
C ASN A 218 -36.50 -8.32 35.59
N THR A 219 -36.60 -9.53 35.04
CA THR A 219 -35.45 -10.25 34.52
C THR A 219 -35.04 -9.52 33.26
N CYS A 220 -34.16 -8.53 33.44
CA CYS A 220 -33.33 -8.01 32.38
C CYS A 220 -32.71 -9.24 31.69
N ARG A 221 -33.15 -9.60 30.48
CA ARG A 221 -32.57 -10.71 29.72
C ARG A 221 -31.17 -10.28 29.27
N THR A 222 -30.20 -10.44 30.15
CA THR A 222 -28.78 -10.23 29.92
C THR A 222 -28.24 -11.35 29.05
N TYR A 223 -27.64 -11.02 27.90
CA TYR A 223 -26.87 -11.98 27.12
C TYR A 223 -25.45 -12.09 27.72
N THR A 224 -25.05 -13.31 28.05
CA THR A 224 -23.67 -13.65 28.38
C THR A 224 -22.86 -13.72 27.08
N TYR A 225 -21.67 -13.12 27.06
CA TYR A 225 -20.77 -13.23 25.92
C TYR A 225 -20.49 -14.70 25.62
N ARG A 226 -20.58 -15.08 24.34
CA ARG A 226 -20.41 -16.46 23.88
C ARG A 226 -18.96 -16.81 23.55
N ILE A 227 -18.11 -15.83 23.22
CA ILE A 227 -16.75 -16.07 22.75
C ILE A 227 -15.77 -15.11 23.41
N PHE A 228 -14.59 -15.63 23.79
CA PHE A 228 -13.54 -14.89 24.48
C PHE A 228 -12.16 -15.12 23.83
N ASN A 229 -11.41 -14.05 23.58
CA ASN A 229 -10.00 -14.11 23.25
C ASN A 229 -9.15 -13.85 24.50
N LEU A 230 -8.47 -14.88 25.01
CA LEU A 230 -7.67 -14.78 26.24
C LEU A 230 -6.37 -13.98 26.06
N ALA A 231 -5.96 -13.74 24.81
CA ALA A 231 -4.62 -13.28 24.48
C ALA A 231 -4.59 -11.89 23.85
N LEU A 232 -5.69 -11.13 23.94
CA LEU A 232 -5.79 -9.74 23.50
C LEU A 232 -4.67 -8.87 24.06
N VAL A 233 -4.29 -9.09 25.32
CA VAL A 233 -3.21 -8.33 25.98
C VAL A 233 -1.87 -8.49 25.24
N SER A 234 -1.61 -9.65 24.63
CA SER A 234 -0.43 -9.85 23.79
C SER A 234 -0.48 -8.97 22.55
N TRP A 235 -1.60 -8.96 21.83
CA TRP A 235 -1.77 -8.06 20.68
C TRP A 235 -1.70 -6.60 21.08
N ARG A 236 -2.26 -6.18 22.22
CA ARG A 236 -2.10 -4.80 22.72
C ARG A 236 -0.62 -4.46 22.92
N ARG A 237 0.18 -5.34 23.53
CA ARG A 237 1.63 -5.14 23.70
C ARG A 237 2.39 -5.08 22.37
N GLU A 238 2.02 -5.90 21.39
CA GLU A 238 2.59 -5.87 20.05
C GLU A 238 2.31 -4.56 19.31
N ASN A 239 1.15 -3.95 19.56
CA ASN A 239 0.74 -2.70 18.93
C ASN A 239 1.11 -1.44 19.74
N ALA A 240 1.45 -1.55 21.03
CA ALA A 240 1.80 -0.42 21.89
C ALA A 240 3.03 0.37 21.40
N ASN A 241 3.94 -0.29 20.69
CA ASN A 241 5.13 0.34 20.12
C ASN A 241 4.90 0.88 18.70
N LEU A 242 3.67 0.81 18.18
CA LEU A 242 3.34 1.48 16.93
C LEU A 242 3.36 2.99 17.18
N GLY A 243 4.01 3.74 16.28
CA GLY A 243 4.11 5.19 16.39
C GLY A 243 2.80 5.93 16.13
N TYR A 244 1.65 5.34 16.44
CA TYR A 244 0.28 5.87 16.40
C TYR A 244 -0.63 4.96 17.26
N ASP A 245 -1.68 5.54 17.84
CA ASP A 245 -2.63 4.78 18.65
C ASP A 245 -3.50 3.88 17.78
N VAL A 246 -3.74 2.67 18.26
CA VAL A 246 -4.54 1.66 17.61
C VAL A 246 -5.51 1.08 18.61
N THR A 247 -6.80 1.32 18.39
CA THR A 247 -7.87 0.64 19.12
C THR A 247 -8.14 -0.71 18.47
N LEU A 248 -7.64 -1.78 19.09
CA LEU A 248 -7.96 -3.14 18.64
C LEU A 248 -9.46 -3.38 18.77
N GLY A 249 -10.09 -3.96 17.75
CA GLY A 249 -11.52 -4.24 17.78
C GLY A 249 -12.41 -2.99 17.71
N ALA A 250 -11.89 -1.87 17.18
CA ALA A 250 -12.63 -0.60 17.07
C ALA A 250 -14.02 -0.75 16.43
N MET A 251 -14.15 -1.58 15.39
CA MET A 251 -15.44 -1.82 14.72
C MET A 251 -16.49 -2.41 15.68
N ALA A 252 -16.17 -3.51 16.36
CA ALA A 252 -17.10 -4.15 17.30
C ALA A 252 -17.30 -3.33 18.59
N THR A 253 -16.31 -2.53 18.98
CA THR A 253 -16.44 -1.57 20.08
C THR A 253 -17.51 -0.52 19.77
N ALA A 254 -17.53 0.02 18.56
CA ALA A 254 -18.58 0.95 18.12
C ALA A 254 -19.97 0.28 18.09
N LEU A 255 -20.06 -1.01 17.75
CA LEU A 255 -21.33 -1.76 17.84
C LEU A 255 -21.81 -1.89 19.29
N ARG A 256 -20.88 -2.21 20.21
CA ARG A 256 -21.16 -2.31 21.65
C ARG A 256 -21.67 -0.98 22.22
N GLU A 257 -20.98 0.11 21.92
CA GLU A 257 -21.35 1.46 22.36
C GLU A 257 -22.72 1.90 21.82
N ALA A 258 -23.08 1.44 20.62
CA ALA A 258 -24.39 1.65 20.02
C ALA A 258 -25.49 0.70 20.55
N GLY A 259 -25.18 -0.21 21.49
CA GLY A 259 -26.13 -1.19 22.02
C GLY A 259 -26.60 -2.22 20.99
N LEU A 260 -25.75 -2.53 20.01
CA LEU A 260 -26.02 -3.51 18.96
C LEU A 260 -25.26 -4.81 19.21
N TYR A 261 -25.80 -5.91 18.67
CA TYR A 261 -25.21 -7.24 18.79
C TYR A 261 -24.59 -7.69 17.47
N TRP A 262 -23.54 -8.50 17.56
CA TRP A 262 -22.84 -9.09 16.43
C TRP A 262 -22.45 -10.55 16.74
N ALA A 263 -22.13 -11.31 15.71
CA ALA A 263 -21.82 -12.72 15.83
C ALA A 263 -20.56 -13.15 15.09
N LEU A 264 -19.91 -14.21 15.57
CA LEU A 264 -18.81 -14.91 14.90
C LEU A 264 -19.14 -16.40 14.75
N LEU A 265 -19.06 -16.92 13.54
CA LEU A 265 -19.39 -18.31 13.20
C LEU A 265 -18.19 -18.98 12.52
N GLY A 266 -17.93 -20.25 12.83
CA GLY A 266 -16.91 -21.05 12.16
C GLY A 266 -15.50 -20.93 12.74
N ASN A 267 -14.62 -21.80 12.26
CA ASN A 267 -13.22 -21.88 12.66
C ASN A 267 -12.37 -22.51 11.55
N SER A 268 -11.04 -22.44 11.72
CA SER A 268 -10.04 -23.13 10.92
C SER A 268 -9.25 -24.13 11.77
N ASP A 269 -9.89 -24.73 12.77
CA ASP A 269 -9.24 -25.64 13.71
C ASP A 269 -8.66 -26.88 12.97
N VAL A 270 -7.47 -27.31 13.41
CA VAL A 270 -6.75 -28.49 12.93
C VAL A 270 -6.40 -29.33 14.16
N PRO A 271 -7.25 -30.28 14.56
CA PRO A 271 -7.07 -31.00 15.82
C PRO A 271 -5.69 -31.63 15.96
N PRO A 272 -5.06 -31.57 17.16
CA PRO A 272 -5.59 -31.00 18.41
C PRO A 272 -5.45 -29.46 18.53
N ASP A 273 -4.88 -28.79 17.52
CA ASP A 273 -4.62 -27.35 17.55
C ASP A 273 -5.86 -26.53 17.15
N ARG A 274 -6.19 -25.52 17.95
CA ARG A 274 -7.18 -24.49 17.59
C ARG A 274 -6.55 -23.39 16.75
N PHE A 275 -7.25 -22.91 15.73
CA PHE A 275 -6.87 -21.75 14.93
C PHE A 275 -8.10 -20.98 14.48
N ARG A 276 -8.35 -19.83 15.13
CA ARG A 276 -9.59 -19.04 14.96
C ARG A 276 -9.28 -17.57 14.69
N PRO A 277 -8.68 -17.25 13.54
CA PRO A 277 -8.20 -15.91 13.23
C PRO A 277 -9.32 -14.86 13.04
N SER A 278 -10.55 -15.26 12.67
CA SER A 278 -11.66 -14.30 12.46
C SER A 278 -12.11 -13.56 13.72
N ILE A 279 -11.66 -14.00 14.90
CA ILE A 279 -11.80 -13.22 16.13
C ILE A 279 -11.19 -11.82 16.00
N GLY A 280 -10.11 -11.65 15.21
CA GLY A 280 -9.48 -10.35 14.99
C GLY A 280 -10.37 -9.36 14.25
N ILE A 281 -11.36 -9.85 13.49
CA ILE A 281 -12.37 -9.03 12.81
C ILE A 281 -13.53 -8.72 13.77
N ALA A 282 -13.97 -9.73 14.53
CA ALA A 282 -15.23 -9.69 15.26
C ALA A 282 -15.13 -9.21 16.70
N MET A 283 -13.97 -9.30 17.36
CA MET A 283 -13.87 -8.95 18.79
C MET A 283 -13.96 -7.44 19.02
N ASP A 284 -14.58 -7.04 20.13
CA ASP A 284 -14.45 -5.68 20.66
C ASP A 284 -13.07 -5.43 21.29
N ASP A 285 -12.86 -4.20 21.78
CA ASP A 285 -11.64 -3.81 22.49
C ASP A 285 -11.36 -4.60 23.77
N THR A 286 -12.30 -5.39 24.27
CA THR A 286 -12.12 -6.29 25.41
C THR A 286 -11.88 -7.75 24.98
N GLY A 287 -11.91 -8.05 23.69
CA GLY A 287 -11.62 -9.38 23.17
C GLY A 287 -12.83 -10.31 23.25
N ARG A 288 -14.06 -9.77 23.24
CA ARG A 288 -15.30 -10.53 23.42
C ARG A 288 -16.20 -10.43 22.18
N VAL A 289 -17.02 -11.47 21.95
CA VAL A 289 -18.09 -11.48 20.93
C VAL A 289 -19.38 -12.04 21.57
N PRO A 290 -20.52 -11.35 21.44
CA PRO A 290 -21.69 -11.67 22.25
C PRO A 290 -22.44 -12.92 21.76
N LEU A 291 -22.45 -13.17 20.46
CA LEU A 291 -23.16 -14.29 19.83
C LEU A 291 -22.21 -15.10 18.94
N GLY A 292 -22.51 -16.38 18.72
CA GLY A 292 -21.78 -17.18 17.75
C GLY A 292 -21.54 -18.63 18.16
N GLU A 293 -20.98 -19.38 17.22
CA GLU A 293 -20.54 -20.76 17.39
C GLU A 293 -19.24 -20.98 16.60
N ILE A 294 -18.18 -21.33 17.32
CA ILE A 294 -16.81 -21.47 16.80
C ILE A 294 -16.16 -22.79 17.24
N GLY A 295 -16.85 -23.62 18.01
CA GLY A 295 -16.34 -24.88 18.55
C GLY A 295 -16.33 -25.99 17.50
N GLU A 296 -16.12 -27.23 17.97
CA GLU A 296 -16.10 -28.41 17.09
C GLU A 296 -17.47 -28.72 16.47
N SER A 297 -18.57 -28.18 17.02
CA SER A 297 -19.95 -28.40 16.56
C SER A 297 -20.24 -27.92 15.14
N VAL A 298 -19.40 -27.02 14.59
CA VAL A 298 -19.47 -26.53 13.19
C VAL A 298 -18.53 -27.27 12.24
N ASN A 299 -17.90 -28.34 12.71
CA ASN A 299 -17.04 -29.23 11.93
C ASN A 299 -17.64 -30.64 11.87
N THR A 300 -17.23 -31.40 10.85
CA THR A 300 -17.53 -32.83 10.69
C THR A 300 -16.25 -33.60 10.42
N GLU A 301 -16.21 -34.86 10.87
CA GLU A 301 -15.08 -35.76 10.60
C GLU A 301 -15.12 -36.23 9.14
N ASP A 302 -14.01 -36.06 8.43
CA ASP A 302 -13.82 -36.54 7.06
C ASP A 302 -12.39 -37.09 6.91
N PRO A 303 -12.19 -38.41 7.08
CA PRO A 303 -10.87 -39.05 6.95
C PRO A 303 -10.22 -38.88 5.57
N ALA A 304 -10.99 -38.51 4.53
CA ALA A 304 -10.47 -38.28 3.19
C ALA A 304 -10.02 -36.81 2.97
N PHE A 305 -10.34 -35.91 3.89
CA PHE A 305 -9.95 -34.51 3.87
C PHE A 305 -8.67 -34.28 4.72
N PRO A 306 -7.81 -33.31 4.35
CA PRO A 306 -6.63 -33.00 5.17
C PRO A 306 -6.98 -32.77 6.64
N TRP A 307 -6.20 -33.39 7.53
CA TRP A 307 -6.41 -33.37 8.99
C TRP A 307 -7.66 -34.09 9.50
N GLY A 308 -8.38 -34.83 8.64
CA GLY A 308 -9.52 -35.63 9.06
C GLY A 308 -10.77 -34.83 9.41
N VAL A 309 -10.78 -33.51 9.17
CA VAL A 309 -11.84 -32.60 9.63
C VAL A 309 -12.18 -31.59 8.55
N ARG A 310 -13.49 -31.37 8.36
CA ARG A 310 -14.05 -30.43 7.39
C ARG A 310 -15.16 -29.58 8.00
N THR A 311 -15.48 -28.45 7.39
CA THR A 311 -16.61 -27.62 7.80
C THR A 311 -17.94 -28.37 7.61
N ASP A 312 -18.80 -28.39 8.63
CA ASP A 312 -20.17 -28.88 8.50
C ASP A 312 -21.09 -27.73 8.05
N TRP A 313 -21.44 -27.73 6.77
CA TRP A 313 -22.28 -26.68 6.18
C TRP A 313 -23.73 -26.70 6.66
N ASN A 314 -24.24 -27.81 7.20
CA ASN A 314 -25.58 -27.86 7.78
C ASN A 314 -25.56 -27.27 9.19
N ALA A 315 -24.56 -27.61 9.99
CA ALA A 315 -24.33 -26.98 11.29
C ALA A 315 -24.08 -25.47 11.14
N MET A 316 -23.29 -25.06 10.13
CA MET A 316 -23.04 -23.65 9.82
C MET A 316 -24.33 -22.88 9.49
N LYS A 317 -25.22 -23.46 8.66
CA LYS A 317 -26.53 -22.87 8.36
C LYS A 317 -27.40 -22.74 9.61
N LYS A 318 -27.41 -23.77 10.47
CA LYS A 318 -28.15 -23.73 11.75
C LYS A 318 -27.63 -22.62 12.66
N ALA A 319 -26.31 -22.54 12.84
CA ALA A 319 -25.66 -21.52 13.65
C ALA A 319 -25.94 -20.10 13.12
N PHE A 320 -26.02 -19.92 11.80
CA PHE A 320 -26.44 -18.66 11.18
C PHE A 320 -27.89 -18.29 11.54
N LEU A 321 -28.83 -19.23 11.37
CA LEU A 321 -30.24 -19.02 11.70
C LEU A 321 -30.45 -18.65 13.18
N ASP A 322 -29.61 -19.18 14.09
CA ASP A 322 -29.69 -18.88 15.52
C ASP A 322 -29.34 -17.42 15.88
N VAL A 323 -28.58 -16.72 15.02
CA VAL A 323 -28.10 -15.35 15.25
C VAL A 323 -28.67 -14.32 14.26
N GLU A 324 -29.27 -14.75 13.15
CA GLU A 324 -29.69 -13.91 12.02
C GLU A 324 -30.58 -12.73 12.39
N ASP A 325 -31.52 -12.91 13.31
CA ASP A 325 -32.47 -11.88 13.74
C ASP A 325 -31.95 -11.04 14.92
N LYS A 326 -30.84 -11.46 15.52
CA LYS A 326 -30.27 -10.84 16.73
C LYS A 326 -29.08 -9.94 16.41
N ALA A 327 -28.30 -10.30 15.39
CA ALA A 327 -27.04 -9.67 15.06
C ALA A 327 -27.14 -8.70 13.87
N CYS A 328 -26.60 -7.49 14.00
CA CYS A 328 -26.47 -6.55 12.87
C CYS A 328 -25.20 -6.78 12.05
N LEU A 329 -24.19 -7.45 12.62
CA LEU A 329 -22.97 -7.89 11.95
C LEU A 329 -22.76 -9.38 12.22
N ILE A 330 -22.56 -10.18 11.17
CA ILE A 330 -22.26 -11.62 11.28
C ILE A 330 -20.98 -11.89 10.50
N VAL A 331 -19.93 -12.35 11.19
CA VAL A 331 -18.66 -12.78 10.58
C VAL A 331 -18.66 -14.30 10.51
N ILE A 332 -18.41 -14.87 9.33
CA ILE A 332 -18.45 -16.31 9.06
C ILE A 332 -17.09 -16.75 8.53
N GLU A 333 -16.42 -17.65 9.23
CA GLU A 333 -15.14 -18.22 8.82
C GLU A 333 -15.34 -19.56 8.09
N CYS A 334 -14.94 -19.61 6.81
CA CYS A 334 -14.92 -20.83 6.01
C CYS A 334 -13.53 -21.48 6.08
N GLY A 335 -13.30 -22.33 7.08
CA GLY A 335 -11.96 -22.81 7.43
C GLY A 335 -11.31 -23.85 6.50
N ASP A 336 -12.05 -24.45 5.57
CA ASP A 336 -11.53 -25.51 4.71
C ASP A 336 -10.33 -25.08 3.87
N THR A 337 -10.31 -23.84 3.36
CA THR A 337 -9.15 -23.32 2.59
C THR A 337 -7.92 -23.14 3.46
N ASN A 338 -8.09 -22.73 4.72
CA ASN A 338 -7.01 -22.67 5.72
C ASN A 338 -6.47 -24.06 6.06
N ARG A 339 -7.35 -25.06 6.26
CA ARG A 339 -6.95 -26.46 6.54
C ARG A 339 -6.14 -27.06 5.40
N ILE A 340 -6.58 -26.83 4.15
CA ILE A 340 -5.86 -27.26 2.95
C ILE A 340 -4.51 -26.56 2.84
N ASP A 341 -4.46 -25.24 3.05
CA ASP A 341 -3.22 -24.47 2.98
C ASP A 341 -2.22 -24.88 4.08
N ALA A 342 -2.70 -25.19 5.29
CA ALA A 342 -1.88 -25.77 6.36
C ALA A 342 -1.29 -27.15 5.98
N ALA A 343 -2.01 -27.93 5.17
CA ALA A 343 -1.55 -29.23 4.66
C ALA A 343 -0.67 -29.13 3.41
N ARG A 344 -0.56 -27.96 2.76
CA ARG A 344 0.16 -27.75 1.49
C ARG A 344 1.56 -28.38 1.45
N PRO A 345 2.42 -28.28 2.48
CA PRO A 345 3.75 -28.90 2.44
C PRO A 345 3.74 -30.43 2.28
N TYR A 346 2.61 -31.08 2.53
CA TYR A 346 2.41 -32.53 2.50
C TYR A 346 1.52 -32.99 1.33
N LEU A 347 0.92 -32.06 0.57
CA LEU A 347 -0.01 -32.37 -0.51
C LEU A 347 0.68 -32.36 -1.86
N HIS A 348 0.30 -33.31 -2.72
CA HIS A 348 0.63 -33.24 -4.14
C HIS A 348 -0.15 -32.11 -4.82
N GLN A 349 0.48 -31.33 -5.72
CA GLN A 349 -0.11 -30.14 -6.35
C GLN A 349 -1.48 -30.40 -7.03
N LYS A 350 -1.64 -31.55 -7.71
CA LYS A 350 -2.95 -31.94 -8.28
C LYS A 350 -4.03 -32.15 -7.21
N GLN A 351 -3.66 -32.74 -6.08
CA GLN A 351 -4.58 -33.02 -4.99
C GLN A 351 -4.97 -31.72 -4.28
N GLU A 352 -4.01 -30.82 -4.04
CA GLU A 352 -4.26 -29.47 -3.53
C GLU A 352 -5.27 -28.73 -4.41
N ALA A 353 -5.03 -28.67 -5.72
CA ALA A 353 -5.93 -28.00 -6.66
C ALA A 353 -7.36 -28.58 -6.62
N ARG A 354 -7.48 -29.92 -6.57
CA ARG A 354 -8.78 -30.61 -6.47
C ARG A 354 -9.50 -30.28 -5.17
N LEU A 355 -8.80 -30.35 -4.03
CA LEU A 355 -9.37 -30.05 -2.71
C LEU A 355 -9.80 -28.59 -2.60
N ARG A 356 -9.00 -27.66 -3.11
CA ARG A 356 -9.33 -26.23 -3.14
C ARG A 356 -10.57 -25.96 -3.98
N GLN A 357 -10.68 -26.56 -5.17
CA GLN A 357 -11.89 -26.44 -5.99
C GLN A 357 -13.12 -27.00 -5.28
N ALA A 358 -13.01 -28.15 -4.62
CA ALA A 358 -14.11 -28.73 -3.85
C ALA A 358 -14.55 -27.81 -2.70
N ALA A 359 -13.62 -27.29 -1.90
CA ALA A 359 -13.91 -26.34 -0.83
C ALA A 359 -14.61 -25.06 -1.33
N LEU A 360 -14.17 -24.53 -2.48
CA LEU A 360 -14.79 -23.34 -3.08
C LEU A 360 -16.20 -23.61 -3.62
N ARG A 361 -16.49 -24.81 -4.11
CA ARG A 361 -17.85 -25.20 -4.51
C ARG A 361 -18.80 -25.26 -3.33
N ASP A 362 -18.32 -25.73 -2.18
CA ASP A 362 -19.16 -25.77 -0.97
C ASP A 362 -19.44 -24.36 -0.45
N VAL A 363 -18.41 -23.49 -0.44
CA VAL A 363 -18.56 -22.05 -0.16
C VAL A 363 -19.54 -21.40 -1.14
N ASP A 364 -19.43 -21.69 -2.44
CA ASP A 364 -20.33 -21.14 -3.48
C ASP A 364 -21.78 -21.53 -3.21
N ALA A 365 -22.04 -22.81 -2.90
CA ALA A 365 -23.37 -23.29 -2.55
C ALA A 365 -23.93 -22.61 -1.28
N PHE A 366 -23.08 -22.39 -0.28
CA PHE A 366 -23.44 -21.67 0.95
C PHE A 366 -23.74 -20.19 0.68
N LEU A 367 -22.93 -19.52 -0.14
CA LEU A 367 -23.16 -18.14 -0.57
C LEU A 367 -24.48 -17.99 -1.34
N GLY A 368 -24.82 -18.95 -2.21
CA GLY A 368 -26.12 -18.96 -2.89
C GLY A 368 -27.29 -19.12 -1.93
N TRP A 369 -27.12 -19.86 -0.84
CA TRP A 369 -28.12 -19.96 0.24
C TRP A 369 -28.24 -18.65 1.04
N LEU A 370 -27.13 -18.01 1.39
CA LEU A 370 -27.11 -16.72 2.09
C LEU A 370 -27.74 -15.59 1.24
N ASP A 371 -27.35 -15.46 -0.03
CA ASP A 371 -27.80 -14.39 -0.93
C ASP A 371 -29.33 -14.36 -1.10
N ARG A 372 -30.00 -15.52 -0.99
CA ARG A 372 -31.47 -15.60 -1.04
C ARG A 372 -32.18 -15.14 0.24
N ARG A 373 -31.46 -15.03 1.36
CA ARG A 373 -32.02 -14.59 2.65
C ARG A 373 -31.80 -13.11 2.92
N LEU A 374 -30.78 -12.52 2.29
CA LEU A 374 -30.43 -11.11 2.47
C LEU A 374 -31.30 -10.23 1.57
N ASP A 375 -31.75 -9.10 2.12
CA ASP A 375 -32.43 -8.07 1.35
C ASP A 375 -31.39 -7.24 0.57
N PRO A 376 -31.33 -7.29 -0.77
CA PRO A 376 -30.30 -6.59 -1.55
C PRO A 376 -30.36 -5.06 -1.40
N MET A 377 -31.50 -4.50 -0.96
CA MET A 377 -31.67 -3.06 -0.76
C MET A 377 -31.19 -2.58 0.61
N LYS A 378 -31.19 -3.46 1.61
CA LYS A 378 -30.88 -3.12 3.01
C LYS A 378 -29.60 -3.76 3.52
N ASP A 379 -29.37 -5.00 3.14
CA ASP A 379 -28.29 -5.83 3.69
C ASP A 379 -27.03 -5.74 2.82
N LEU A 380 -25.88 -5.98 3.44
CA LEU A 380 -24.58 -5.98 2.79
C LEU A 380 -23.89 -7.33 2.97
N LEU A 381 -23.64 -8.02 1.87
CA LEU A 381 -22.83 -9.23 1.82
C LEU A 381 -21.41 -8.89 1.38
N ILE A 382 -20.41 -9.26 2.18
CA ILE A 382 -18.99 -9.07 1.90
C ILE A 382 -18.31 -10.44 1.85
N LEU A 383 -17.83 -10.85 0.68
CA LEU A 383 -16.90 -11.98 0.54
C LEU A 383 -15.48 -11.43 0.50
N LEU A 384 -14.62 -11.82 1.45
CA LEU A 384 -13.23 -11.37 1.48
C LEU A 384 -12.25 -12.47 1.85
N SER A 385 -11.00 -12.27 1.42
CA SER A 385 -9.84 -13.07 1.83
C SER A 385 -8.88 -12.16 2.60
N PRO A 386 -8.65 -12.38 3.91
CA PRO A 386 -7.73 -11.57 4.71
C PRO A 386 -6.28 -11.67 4.23
N SER A 387 -5.90 -12.82 3.67
CA SER A 387 -4.58 -13.09 3.12
C SER A 387 -4.71 -13.70 1.72
N PRO A 388 -3.78 -13.43 0.78
CA PRO A 388 -3.72 -14.19 -0.45
C PRO A 388 -3.24 -15.63 -0.18
N SER A 389 -3.27 -16.50 -1.19
CA SER A 389 -2.74 -17.86 -1.05
C SER A 389 -1.25 -17.83 -0.70
N ARG A 390 -0.75 -18.79 0.10
CA ARG A 390 0.68 -18.80 0.46
C ARG A 390 1.61 -18.89 -0.75
N GLU A 391 1.20 -19.58 -1.82
CA GLU A 391 1.92 -19.64 -3.10
C GLU A 391 2.14 -18.23 -3.68
N THR A 392 1.10 -17.40 -3.70
CA THR A 392 1.19 -16.05 -4.25
C THR A 392 1.93 -15.10 -3.30
N MET A 393 1.79 -15.30 -1.99
CA MET A 393 2.55 -14.57 -0.98
C MET A 393 4.06 -14.81 -1.05
N GLU A 394 4.49 -16.04 -1.33
CA GLU A 394 5.90 -16.38 -1.56
C GLU A 394 6.50 -15.59 -2.73
N LEU A 395 5.67 -15.21 -3.71
CA LEU A 395 6.03 -14.34 -4.83
C LEU A 395 5.96 -12.84 -4.50
N GLY A 396 5.62 -12.48 -3.25
CA GLY A 396 5.49 -11.09 -2.80
C GLY A 396 4.13 -10.45 -3.10
N ASP A 397 3.16 -11.22 -3.59
CA ASP A 397 1.80 -10.75 -3.81
C ASP A 397 1.10 -10.45 -2.47
N SER A 398 0.35 -9.36 -2.44
CA SER A 398 -0.43 -8.93 -1.27
C SER A 398 -1.87 -8.58 -1.62
N PHE A 399 -2.27 -8.79 -2.87
CA PHE A 399 -3.64 -8.54 -3.29
C PHE A 399 -4.49 -9.77 -3.01
N ALA A 400 -5.51 -9.59 -2.18
CA ALA A 400 -6.49 -10.61 -1.88
C ALA A 400 -7.87 -10.16 -2.42
N PRO A 401 -8.68 -11.08 -2.97
CA PRO A 401 -9.95 -10.69 -3.56
C PRO A 401 -10.96 -10.23 -2.50
N ILE A 402 -11.80 -9.26 -2.87
CA ILE A 402 -12.95 -8.83 -2.10
C ILE A 402 -14.13 -8.49 -3.02
N ILE A 403 -15.32 -8.95 -2.65
CA ILE A 403 -16.59 -8.67 -3.34
C ILE A 403 -17.57 -8.12 -2.31
N MET A 404 -18.24 -7.02 -2.64
CA MET A 404 -19.33 -6.45 -1.82
C MET A 404 -20.60 -6.40 -2.65
N LYS A 405 -21.73 -6.88 -2.12
CA LYS A 405 -23.04 -6.83 -2.78
C LYS A 405 -24.12 -6.35 -1.80
N GLY A 406 -24.94 -5.41 -2.26
CA GLY A 406 -26.08 -4.88 -1.52
C GLY A 406 -25.88 -3.44 -1.05
N GLY A 407 -26.98 -2.74 -0.75
CA GLY A 407 -26.96 -1.32 -0.45
C GLY A 407 -26.41 -0.49 -1.61
N ILE A 408 -25.33 0.26 -1.38
CA ILE A 408 -24.66 1.07 -2.43
C ILE A 408 -23.78 0.24 -3.39
N PHE A 409 -23.57 -1.05 -3.11
CA PHE A 409 -22.68 -1.93 -3.86
C PHE A 409 -23.48 -2.78 -4.88
N ALA A 410 -23.84 -2.15 -6.00
CA ALA A 410 -24.69 -2.73 -7.04
C ALA A 410 -23.98 -2.73 -8.41
N GLY A 411 -22.88 -3.48 -8.52
CA GLY A 411 -22.07 -3.56 -9.72
C GLY A 411 -20.96 -2.50 -9.79
N GLY A 412 -19.74 -2.91 -10.18
CA GLY A 412 -18.65 -1.99 -10.48
C GLY A 412 -17.32 -2.43 -9.88
N LEU A 413 -16.35 -1.51 -9.86
CA LEU A 413 -15.09 -1.71 -9.14
C LEU A 413 -15.16 -1.07 -7.75
N LEU A 414 -14.56 -1.74 -6.76
CA LEU A 414 -14.34 -1.15 -5.43
C LEU A 414 -13.22 -0.12 -5.48
N SER A 415 -13.39 1.02 -4.81
CA SER A 415 -12.36 2.05 -4.62
C SER A 415 -12.41 2.58 -3.19
N SER A 416 -11.38 3.31 -2.77
CA SER A 416 -11.37 4.00 -1.48
C SER A 416 -10.60 5.32 -1.56
N PRO A 417 -10.92 6.32 -0.72
CA PRO A 417 -10.09 7.52 -0.57
C PRO A 417 -8.65 7.22 -0.12
N THR A 418 -8.44 6.08 0.56
CA THR A 418 -7.13 5.59 1.01
C THR A 418 -6.23 5.21 -0.16
N THR A 419 -6.76 4.51 -1.16
CA THR A 419 -6.00 4.00 -2.31
C THR A 419 -6.07 4.91 -3.54
N LYS A 420 -7.19 5.62 -3.73
CA LYS A 420 -7.50 6.42 -4.94
C LYS A 420 -7.27 5.65 -6.25
N THR A 421 -7.46 4.33 -6.20
CA THR A 421 -7.18 3.40 -7.30
C THR A 421 -8.42 2.54 -7.52
N PRO A 422 -9.11 2.68 -8.67
CA PRO A 422 -10.23 1.81 -9.00
C PRO A 422 -9.82 0.34 -8.96
N GLY A 423 -10.66 -0.50 -8.36
CA GLY A 423 -10.41 -1.93 -8.20
C GLY A 423 -9.47 -2.30 -7.04
N LEU A 424 -9.02 -1.34 -6.22
CA LEU A 424 -8.12 -1.58 -5.10
C LEU A 424 -8.57 -0.82 -3.85
N ILE A 425 -8.68 -1.51 -2.72
CA ILE A 425 -8.89 -0.93 -1.38
C ILE A 425 -7.79 -1.39 -0.42
N SER A 426 -7.64 -0.73 0.72
CA SER A 426 -6.81 -1.22 1.82
C SER A 426 -7.66 -2.07 2.77
N ASN A 427 -7.07 -3.07 3.41
CA ASN A 427 -7.77 -3.88 4.42
C ASN A 427 -8.39 -3.08 5.57
N VAL A 428 -7.80 -1.95 5.92
CA VAL A 428 -8.30 -1.02 6.95
C VAL A 428 -9.59 -0.28 6.53
N ASP A 429 -9.96 -0.30 5.25
CA ASP A 429 -11.15 0.40 4.76
C ASP A 429 -12.44 -0.42 4.97
N VAL A 430 -12.33 -1.69 5.38
CA VAL A 430 -13.48 -2.59 5.58
C VAL A 430 -14.30 -2.18 6.82
N ALA A 431 -13.66 -1.95 7.97
CA ALA A 431 -14.34 -1.49 9.19
C ALA A 431 -15.16 -0.20 9.01
N PRO A 432 -14.59 0.91 8.49
CA PRO A 432 -15.37 2.13 8.28
C PRO A 432 -16.50 1.94 7.26
N THR A 433 -16.34 1.04 6.28
CA THR A 433 -17.41 0.68 5.35
C THR A 433 -18.59 0.00 6.05
N VAL A 434 -18.29 -0.98 6.91
CA VAL A 434 -19.30 -1.71 7.71
C VAL A 434 -20.05 -0.74 8.63
N LEU A 435 -19.33 0.10 9.35
CA LEU A 435 -19.92 1.08 10.26
C LEU A 435 -20.79 2.11 9.53
N ARG A 436 -20.33 2.63 8.37
CA ARG A 436 -21.12 3.53 7.53
C ARG A 436 -22.42 2.87 7.06
N HIS A 437 -22.36 1.62 6.60
CA HIS A 437 -23.55 0.88 6.18
C HIS A 437 -24.56 0.74 7.33
N LEU A 438 -24.07 0.45 8.54
CA LEU A 438 -24.88 0.36 9.76
C LEU A 438 -25.30 1.72 10.34
N LYS A 439 -25.02 2.82 9.63
CA LYS A 439 -25.33 4.20 10.03
C LYS A 439 -24.69 4.59 11.38
N LEU A 440 -23.46 4.11 11.63
CA LEU A 440 -22.67 4.40 12.84
C LEU A 440 -21.47 5.30 12.52
N PHE A 441 -21.01 6.01 13.54
CA PHE A 441 -19.80 6.82 13.46
C PHE A 441 -18.56 5.94 13.24
N THR A 442 -17.63 6.42 12.41
CA THR A 442 -16.37 5.75 12.09
C THR A 442 -15.23 6.40 12.87
N PRO A 443 -14.67 5.76 13.92
CA PRO A 443 -13.58 6.36 14.69
C PRO A 443 -12.31 6.58 13.86
N HIS A 444 -12.00 5.66 12.93
CA HIS A 444 -10.84 5.74 12.04
C HIS A 444 -11.13 5.14 10.65
N GLY A 445 -10.40 5.63 9.63
CA GLY A 445 -10.42 5.10 8.27
C GLY A 445 -11.47 5.74 7.35
N ASN A 446 -11.37 5.48 6.04
CA ASN A 446 -12.31 6.00 5.04
C ASN A 446 -13.17 4.85 4.50
N PRO A 447 -14.51 5.03 4.43
CA PRO A 447 -15.40 4.03 3.82
C PRO A 447 -15.11 3.86 2.33
N THR A 448 -15.36 2.65 1.81
CA THR A 448 -15.20 2.35 0.38
C THR A 448 -16.26 3.03 -0.47
N GLU A 449 -15.92 3.20 -1.75
CA GLU A 449 -16.74 3.83 -2.78
C GLU A 449 -16.84 2.92 -4.01
N THR A 450 -17.82 3.19 -4.86
CA THR A 450 -18.08 2.41 -6.07
C THR A 450 -17.70 3.19 -7.32
N VAL A 451 -17.05 2.51 -8.27
CA VAL A 451 -16.77 3.05 -9.61
C VAL A 451 -17.60 2.27 -10.62
N SER A 452 -18.67 2.88 -11.12
CA SER A 452 -19.65 2.26 -12.01
C SER A 452 -19.26 2.31 -13.49
N ASP A 453 -18.55 3.37 -13.93
CA ASP A 453 -18.10 3.51 -15.32
C ASP A 453 -16.74 2.83 -15.57
N VAL A 454 -16.78 1.51 -15.74
CA VAL A 454 -15.57 0.69 -16.01
C VAL A 454 -15.11 0.82 -17.47
N ARG A 455 -16.00 1.18 -18.40
CA ARG A 455 -15.67 1.29 -19.83
C ARG A 455 -14.74 2.46 -20.14
N SER A 456 -14.92 3.60 -19.48
CA SER A 456 -13.98 4.73 -19.62
C SER A 456 -12.58 4.41 -19.09
N LEU A 457 -12.46 3.56 -18.07
CA LEU A 457 -11.18 3.10 -17.54
C LEU A 457 -10.41 2.19 -18.52
N LEU A 458 -11.11 1.39 -19.32
CA LEU A 458 -10.52 0.60 -20.40
C LEU A 458 -10.09 1.51 -21.57
N MET A 459 -10.92 2.49 -21.95
CA MET A 459 -10.64 3.45 -23.04
C MET A 459 -9.45 4.39 -22.77
N PHE A 460 -9.21 4.81 -21.52
CA PHE A 460 -8.19 5.80 -21.16
C PHE A 460 -6.89 5.22 -20.58
N GLY A 461 -6.69 3.90 -20.61
CA GLY A 461 -5.47 3.34 -20.02
C GLY A 461 -5.05 1.92 -20.38
N ARG A 462 -5.92 1.05 -20.91
CA ARG A 462 -5.54 -0.36 -21.11
C ARG A 462 -6.36 -0.96 -22.25
N PRO A 463 -5.76 -1.29 -23.41
CA PRO A 463 -6.49 -2.05 -24.41
C PRO A 463 -6.73 -3.46 -23.84
N ALA A 464 -7.98 -3.73 -23.44
CA ALA A 464 -8.52 -5.08 -23.46
C ALA A 464 -9.68 -5.03 -24.45
N GLN A 465 -9.44 -5.54 -25.66
CA GLN A 465 -10.53 -5.83 -26.59
C GLN A 465 -11.43 -6.91 -25.95
N PRO A 466 -12.74 -6.93 -26.27
CA PRO A 466 -13.64 -7.96 -25.77
C PRO A 466 -13.10 -9.33 -26.18
N VAL A 467 -12.99 -10.25 -25.21
CA VAL A 467 -12.72 -11.65 -25.51
C VAL A 467 -13.97 -12.19 -26.21
N GLU A 468 -13.94 -12.31 -27.52
CA GLU A 468 -14.86 -13.21 -28.23
C GLU A 468 -14.52 -14.63 -27.78
N LEU A 469 -15.34 -15.17 -26.89
CA LEU A 469 -15.43 -16.61 -26.67
C LEU A 469 -15.92 -17.21 -27.98
N ILE A 470 -14.98 -17.67 -28.80
CA ILE A 470 -15.28 -18.46 -30.01
C ILE A 470 -16.10 -19.65 -29.53
N SER A 471 -17.40 -19.65 -29.86
CA SER A 471 -18.25 -20.82 -29.77
C SER A 471 -17.56 -21.95 -30.51
N ALA A 472 -17.39 -23.09 -29.85
CA ALA A 472 -16.82 -24.28 -30.46
C ALA A 472 -17.74 -24.77 -31.59
N ASP A 473 -17.52 -24.25 -32.80
CA ASP A 473 -18.00 -24.89 -34.02
C ASP A 473 -17.23 -26.20 -34.16
N SER A 474 -17.98 -27.29 -34.08
CA SER A 474 -17.54 -28.64 -34.36
C SER A 474 -17.16 -28.77 -35.84
N GLY A 475 -15.94 -28.36 -36.18
CA GLY A 475 -15.31 -28.59 -37.48
C GLY A 475 -14.59 -29.95 -37.47
N GLY A 476 -15.20 -30.93 -38.15
CA GLY A 476 -14.64 -32.27 -38.33
C GLY A 476 -13.28 -32.25 -39.02
N ALA A 477 -12.32 -32.98 -38.44
CA ALA A 477 -11.08 -33.34 -39.10
C ALA A 477 -11.29 -34.66 -39.86
N ASP A 478 -11.28 -34.54 -41.18
CA ASP A 478 -11.13 -35.63 -42.14
C ASP A 478 -9.78 -36.32 -41.90
N SER A 479 -9.80 -37.54 -41.35
CA SER A 479 -8.61 -38.39 -41.23
C SER A 479 -8.74 -39.57 -42.18
N GLY A 480 -7.92 -39.56 -43.22
CA GLY A 480 -7.82 -40.63 -44.20
C GLY A 480 -7.41 -41.98 -43.60
N LYS A 481 -8.11 -43.01 -44.10
CA LYS A 481 -7.66 -44.38 -44.38
C LYS A 481 -7.03 -45.21 -43.24
N GLY A 482 -7.84 -46.11 -42.70
CA GLY A 482 -7.46 -47.40 -42.12
C GLY A 482 -8.69 -48.29 -41.91
N PRO A 483 -8.72 -49.57 -42.33
CA PRO A 483 -9.97 -50.23 -42.73
C PRO A 483 -10.62 -51.16 -41.68
N LYS A 484 -11.90 -51.45 -41.95
CA LYS A 484 -12.71 -52.65 -41.63
C LYS A 484 -13.38 -52.79 -40.24
N ALA A 485 -14.71 -52.61 -40.29
CA ALA A 485 -15.78 -53.57 -39.98
C ALA A 485 -15.94 -54.09 -38.53
N ILE A 486 -17.15 -53.95 -37.95
CA ILE A 486 -18.25 -54.94 -37.97
C ILE A 486 -19.47 -54.38 -37.20
N ASP A 487 -20.64 -54.76 -37.71
CA ASP A 487 -22.06 -54.60 -37.32
C ASP A 487 -22.47 -54.33 -35.86
N GLY A 488 -23.63 -53.69 -35.72
CA GLY A 488 -24.48 -53.84 -34.52
C GLY A 488 -25.55 -52.78 -34.24
N SER A 489 -26.39 -52.42 -35.22
CA SER A 489 -27.72 -51.80 -34.99
C SER A 489 -28.66 -52.82 -34.29
N PRO A 490 -29.73 -52.43 -33.53
CA PRO A 490 -30.82 -51.62 -34.08
C PRO A 490 -31.53 -50.60 -33.17
N ALA A 491 -32.22 -49.73 -33.90
CA ALA A 491 -33.13 -48.68 -33.54
C ALA A 491 -34.39 -49.10 -32.76
N SER A 492 -34.89 -48.17 -31.94
CA SER A 492 -36.28 -47.68 -31.94
C SER A 492 -36.22 -46.25 -31.32
N GLY A 493 -36.86 -45.19 -31.82
CA GLY A 493 -38.00 -45.06 -32.70
C GLY A 493 -39.07 -44.28 -31.96
N ASN A 494 -39.05 -42.94 -32.03
CA ASN A 494 -40.23 -42.09 -32.26
C ASN A 494 -39.86 -40.61 -32.14
N GLY A 495 -40.07 -39.88 -33.24
CA GLY A 495 -39.85 -38.45 -33.34
C GLY A 495 -41.04 -37.62 -32.89
N LEU A 496 -40.78 -36.34 -32.68
CA LEU A 496 -41.72 -35.26 -32.91
C LEU A 496 -40.93 -34.05 -33.40
N ASN A 497 -41.14 -33.74 -34.68
CA ASN A 497 -40.72 -32.52 -35.34
C ASN A 497 -41.36 -31.30 -34.67
N LEU A 498 -40.56 -30.39 -34.14
CA LEU A 498 -40.92 -28.97 -34.02
C LEU A 498 -39.80 -28.16 -34.67
N LYS A 499 -40.17 -27.41 -35.71
CA LYS A 499 -39.31 -26.47 -36.46
C LYS A 499 -38.67 -25.46 -35.50
N PRO A 500 -37.44 -24.98 -35.77
CA PRO A 500 -36.81 -23.95 -34.95
C PRO A 500 -37.49 -22.61 -35.22
N GLU A 501 -38.20 -22.08 -34.22
CA GLU A 501 -38.51 -20.66 -34.17
C GLU A 501 -37.21 -19.87 -34.02
N LYS A 502 -37.05 -18.88 -34.90
CA LYS A 502 -36.05 -17.83 -34.79
C LYS A 502 -36.33 -17.02 -33.51
N GLY A 503 -35.69 -17.42 -32.42
CA GLY A 503 -35.55 -16.62 -31.20
C GLY A 503 -34.06 -16.34 -30.99
N SER A 504 -33.64 -15.12 -31.30
CA SER A 504 -32.35 -14.56 -30.91
C SER A 504 -32.21 -14.60 -29.39
N LEU A 505 -31.44 -15.54 -28.86
CA LEU A 505 -30.89 -15.45 -27.51
C LEU A 505 -29.65 -14.54 -27.58
N ASP A 506 -29.91 -13.24 -27.56
CA ASP A 506 -28.90 -12.22 -27.21
C ASP A 506 -28.45 -12.47 -25.77
N PHE A 507 -27.33 -13.18 -25.59
CA PHE A 507 -26.59 -13.15 -24.33
C PHE A 507 -25.72 -11.90 -24.29
N ASP A 508 -26.36 -10.78 -23.94
CA ASP A 508 -25.67 -9.55 -23.60
C ASP A 508 -24.79 -9.79 -22.36
N PHE A 509 -23.46 -9.72 -22.50
CA PHE A 509 -22.46 -9.78 -21.42
C PHE A 509 -21.70 -8.44 -21.26
N PRO A 510 -22.32 -7.33 -20.78
CA PRO A 510 -21.71 -6.02 -20.99
C PRO A 510 -20.91 -5.48 -19.78
N ASN A 511 -21.10 -5.98 -18.54
CA ASN A 511 -20.55 -5.32 -17.33
C ASN A 511 -19.54 -6.14 -16.50
N SER A 512 -19.67 -7.47 -16.39
CA SER A 512 -18.76 -8.30 -15.57
C SER A 512 -17.44 -8.64 -16.27
N SER A 513 -17.45 -8.76 -17.60
CA SER A 513 -16.27 -9.00 -18.44
C SER A 513 -15.25 -7.87 -18.30
N GLY A 514 -15.70 -6.62 -18.29
CA GLY A 514 -14.84 -5.44 -18.15
C GLY A 514 -14.18 -5.32 -16.78
N GLN A 515 -14.90 -5.58 -15.69
CA GLN A 515 -14.36 -5.54 -14.32
C GLN A 515 -13.27 -6.58 -14.11
N VAL A 516 -13.55 -7.84 -14.48
CA VAL A 516 -12.61 -8.95 -14.31
C VAL A 516 -11.39 -8.74 -15.20
N ALA A 517 -11.56 -8.32 -16.46
CA ALA A 517 -10.44 -8.01 -17.35
C ALA A 517 -9.55 -6.88 -16.80
N TYR A 518 -10.15 -5.81 -16.28
CA TYR A 518 -9.42 -4.71 -15.65
C TYR A 518 -8.59 -5.18 -14.45
N LEU A 519 -9.19 -5.97 -13.56
CA LEU A 519 -8.52 -6.49 -12.36
C LEU A 519 -7.40 -7.48 -12.71
N ILE A 520 -7.59 -8.37 -13.69
CA ILE A 520 -6.52 -9.25 -14.20
C ILE A 520 -5.36 -8.41 -14.71
N SER A 521 -5.64 -7.38 -15.51
CA SER A 521 -4.61 -6.50 -16.06
C SER A 521 -3.85 -5.76 -14.95
N MET A 522 -4.58 -5.18 -13.98
CA MET A 522 -4.00 -4.50 -12.83
C MET A 522 -3.10 -5.43 -12.02
N HIS A 523 -3.60 -6.63 -11.68
CA HIS A 523 -2.87 -7.61 -10.89
C HIS A 523 -1.59 -8.05 -11.58
N ARG A 524 -1.66 -8.42 -12.87
CA ARG A 524 -0.48 -8.82 -13.66
C ARG A 524 0.56 -7.71 -13.76
N GLU A 525 0.12 -6.47 -14.01
CA GLU A 525 1.01 -5.32 -14.11
C GLU A 525 1.73 -5.07 -12.78
N SER A 526 0.97 -4.99 -11.68
CA SER A 526 1.53 -4.74 -10.35
C SER A 526 2.41 -5.86 -9.84
N LEU A 527 2.07 -7.13 -10.10
CA LEU A 527 2.89 -8.28 -9.75
C LEU A 527 4.20 -8.26 -10.52
N SER A 528 4.14 -8.03 -11.84
CA SER A 528 5.32 -7.94 -12.68
C SER A 528 6.24 -6.79 -12.24
N ASN A 529 5.68 -5.60 -11.98
CA ASN A 529 6.44 -4.49 -11.42
C ASN A 529 7.10 -4.87 -10.09
N HIS A 530 6.37 -5.53 -9.18
CA HIS A 530 6.88 -5.92 -7.86
C HIS A 530 8.07 -6.89 -7.96
N ILE A 531 7.95 -7.93 -8.81
CA ILE A 531 8.97 -8.98 -8.99
C ILE A 531 10.24 -8.40 -9.63
N TYR A 532 10.12 -7.59 -10.68
CA TYR A 532 11.29 -7.12 -11.43
C TYR A 532 11.91 -5.82 -10.89
N ARG A 533 11.20 -5.07 -10.05
CA ARG A 533 11.70 -3.82 -9.42
C ARG A 533 13.09 -3.95 -8.78
N PRO A 534 13.39 -4.95 -7.92
CA PRO A 534 14.70 -5.07 -7.30
C PRO A 534 15.83 -5.25 -8.31
N ALA A 535 15.61 -6.05 -9.37
CA ALA A 535 16.60 -6.30 -10.41
C ALA A 535 16.87 -5.03 -11.24
N ILE A 536 15.82 -4.31 -11.63
CA ILE A 536 15.93 -3.07 -12.41
C ILE A 536 16.66 -1.98 -11.61
N ILE A 537 16.32 -1.80 -10.33
CA ILE A 537 17.01 -0.82 -9.46
C ILE A 537 18.48 -1.21 -9.29
N LYS A 538 18.80 -2.49 -9.04
CA LYS A 538 20.19 -2.97 -8.94
C LYS A 538 20.97 -2.73 -10.23
N GLY A 539 20.37 -3.01 -11.38
CA GLY A 539 20.97 -2.76 -12.70
C GLY A 539 21.26 -1.27 -12.93
N PHE A 540 20.28 -0.40 -12.66
CA PHE A 540 20.44 1.05 -12.77
C PHE A 540 21.54 1.59 -11.85
N VAL A 541 21.50 1.24 -10.56
CA VAL A 541 22.51 1.70 -9.59
C VAL A 541 23.90 1.16 -9.95
N GLY A 542 24.00 -0.10 -10.39
CA GLY A 542 25.25 -0.68 -10.88
C GLY A 542 25.83 0.11 -12.06
N ALA A 543 25.03 0.37 -13.08
CA ALA A 543 25.45 1.17 -14.24
C ALA A 543 25.87 2.60 -13.83
N TYR A 544 25.09 3.24 -12.95
CA TYR A 544 25.39 4.57 -12.42
C TYR A 544 26.76 4.62 -11.72
N VAL A 545 27.02 3.69 -10.79
CA VAL A 545 28.30 3.61 -10.05
C VAL A 545 29.47 3.36 -11.01
N ILE A 546 29.31 2.44 -11.98
CA ILE A 546 30.36 2.13 -12.95
C ILE A 546 30.68 3.35 -13.82
N ILE A 547 29.67 4.06 -14.33
CA ILE A 547 29.86 5.24 -15.17
C ILE A 547 30.54 6.38 -14.39
N LEU A 548 30.12 6.64 -13.14
CA LEU A 548 30.78 7.62 -12.28
C LEU A 548 32.26 7.26 -12.05
N GLY A 549 32.52 6.02 -11.60
CA GLY A 549 33.87 5.56 -11.29
C GLY A 549 34.79 5.56 -12.49
N PHE A 550 34.29 5.11 -13.66
CA PHE A 550 35.05 5.15 -14.91
C PHE A 550 35.33 6.59 -15.36
N THR A 551 34.37 7.51 -15.19
CA THR A 551 34.60 8.93 -15.50
C THR A 551 35.70 9.53 -14.62
N VAL A 552 35.65 9.29 -13.31
CA VAL A 552 36.68 9.74 -12.37
C VAL A 552 38.05 9.19 -12.77
N LEU A 553 38.13 7.88 -13.09
CA LEU A 553 39.36 7.23 -13.54
C LEU A 553 39.93 7.87 -14.82
N VAL A 554 39.10 8.09 -15.85
CA VAL A 554 39.56 8.68 -17.12
C VAL A 554 40.08 10.11 -16.92
N VAL A 555 39.38 10.90 -16.10
CA VAL A 555 39.80 12.27 -15.74
C VAL A 555 41.15 12.27 -15.01
N GLU A 556 41.37 11.36 -14.06
CA GLU A 556 42.63 11.22 -13.31
C GLU A 556 43.80 10.72 -14.17
N LEU A 557 43.51 9.83 -15.13
CA LEU A 557 44.50 9.37 -16.09
C LEU A 557 44.86 10.44 -17.14
N ASN A 558 44.23 11.62 -17.10
CA ASN A 558 44.40 12.74 -18.03
C ASN A 558 44.34 12.30 -19.50
N ARG A 559 43.42 11.37 -19.80
CA ARG A 559 43.15 10.88 -21.15
C ARG A 559 42.03 11.70 -21.76
N ARG A 560 42.05 11.85 -23.09
CA ARG A 560 40.94 12.44 -23.84
C ARG A 560 39.68 11.61 -23.58
N ILE A 561 38.63 12.27 -23.11
CA ILE A 561 37.43 11.57 -22.66
C ILE A 561 36.57 11.23 -23.88
N PRO A 562 36.20 9.96 -24.08
CA PRO A 562 35.45 9.55 -25.25
C PRO A 562 34.01 10.08 -25.22
N ARG A 563 33.49 10.48 -26.38
CA ARG A 563 32.14 11.06 -26.53
C ARG A 563 31.02 10.14 -26.01
N PHE A 564 31.19 8.82 -26.05
CA PHE A 564 30.18 7.90 -25.52
C PHE A 564 29.97 8.07 -24.01
N LEU A 565 31.03 8.42 -23.26
CA LEU A 565 30.95 8.60 -21.81
C LEU A 565 30.18 9.87 -21.45
N VAL A 566 30.32 10.91 -22.27
CA VAL A 566 29.54 12.14 -22.18
C VAL A 566 28.04 11.84 -22.35
N VAL A 567 27.69 11.11 -23.42
CA VAL A 567 26.29 10.73 -23.69
C VAL A 567 25.72 9.87 -22.54
N ALA A 568 26.53 8.94 -22.01
CA ALA A 568 26.14 8.08 -20.89
C ALA A 568 25.89 8.87 -19.59
N LEU A 569 26.71 9.87 -19.27
CA LEU A 569 26.50 10.70 -18.07
C LEU A 569 25.20 11.50 -18.15
N SER A 570 24.89 12.06 -19.33
CA SER A 570 23.65 12.81 -19.57
C SER A 570 22.39 11.94 -19.61
N SER A 571 22.49 10.65 -19.90
CA SER A 571 21.34 9.75 -20.02
C SER A 571 20.88 9.14 -18.69
N LEU A 572 21.78 9.05 -17.70
CA LEU A 572 21.47 8.46 -16.39
C LEU A 572 20.25 9.10 -15.69
N PRO A 573 20.09 10.44 -15.63
CA PRO A 573 18.92 11.04 -14.99
C PRO A 573 17.61 10.82 -15.77
N LEU A 574 17.69 10.55 -17.09
CA LEU A 574 16.52 10.35 -17.95
C LEU A 574 15.91 8.96 -17.80
N PHE A 575 16.73 7.94 -17.55
CA PHE A 575 16.30 6.54 -17.51
C PHE A 575 15.08 6.29 -16.59
N PRO A 576 15.04 6.81 -15.34
CA PRO A 576 13.88 6.61 -14.47
C PRO A 576 12.57 7.17 -15.01
N ILE A 577 12.61 8.20 -15.87
CA ILE A 577 11.43 8.84 -16.47
C ILE A 577 11.06 8.22 -17.82
N VAL A 578 12.06 7.81 -18.61
CA VAL A 578 11.84 7.18 -19.90
C VAL A 578 11.31 5.75 -19.73
N LEU A 579 11.76 5.03 -18.69
CA LEU A 579 11.32 3.66 -18.43
C LEU A 579 9.78 3.51 -18.37
N PRO A 580 9.03 4.29 -17.57
CA PRO A 580 7.57 4.14 -17.53
C PRO A 580 6.87 4.57 -18.82
N LEU A 581 7.44 5.49 -19.60
CA LEU A 581 6.90 5.90 -20.91
C LEU A 581 7.04 4.75 -21.93
N VAL A 582 8.22 4.15 -22.02
CA VAL A 582 8.48 3.00 -22.91
C VAL A 582 7.65 1.80 -22.47
N ARG A 583 7.59 1.53 -21.16
CA ARG A 583 6.82 0.42 -20.58
C ARG A 583 5.38 0.44 -21.05
N ARG A 584 4.70 1.60 -21.04
CA ARG A 584 3.30 1.70 -21.49
C ARG A 584 3.13 1.27 -22.95
N GLY A 585 4.01 1.71 -23.84
CA GLY A 585 3.96 1.34 -25.27
C GLY A 585 4.30 -0.13 -25.52
N VAL A 586 5.34 -0.65 -24.85
CA VAL A 586 5.74 -2.07 -24.98
C VAL A 586 4.67 -2.98 -24.38
N PHE A 587 4.01 -2.57 -23.28
CA PHE A 587 3.01 -3.39 -22.61
C PHE A 587 1.80 -3.64 -23.49
N SER A 588 1.29 -2.62 -24.20
CA SER A 588 0.19 -2.83 -25.17
C SER A 588 0.55 -3.81 -26.28
N SER A 589 1.78 -3.76 -26.80
CA SER A 589 2.23 -4.71 -27.82
C SER A 589 2.46 -6.11 -27.25
N PHE A 590 2.91 -6.20 -26.00
CA PHE A 590 3.13 -7.46 -25.30
C PHE A 590 1.82 -8.18 -24.97
N THR A 591 0.78 -7.46 -24.52
CA THR A 591 -0.54 -8.05 -24.29
C THR A 591 -1.15 -8.55 -25.60
N SER A 592 -1.10 -7.76 -26.67
CA SER A 592 -1.55 -8.21 -27.99
C SER A 592 -0.78 -9.42 -28.51
N PHE A 593 0.53 -9.51 -28.26
CA PHE A 593 1.34 -10.68 -28.62
C PHE A 593 0.98 -11.93 -27.80
N MET A 594 0.75 -11.77 -26.50
CA MET A 594 0.31 -12.85 -25.62
C MET A 594 -1.09 -13.35 -25.98
N GLU A 595 -1.95 -12.47 -26.50
CA GLU A 595 -3.30 -12.79 -26.98
C GLU A 595 -3.28 -13.41 -28.40
N SER A 596 -2.38 -12.97 -29.29
CA SER A 596 -2.26 -13.48 -30.66
C SER A 596 -1.43 -14.76 -30.78
N SER A 597 -0.59 -15.05 -29.79
CA SER A 597 0.07 -16.35 -29.70
C SER A 597 -1.01 -17.39 -29.45
N PRO A 598 -1.08 -18.51 -30.22
CA PRO A 598 -2.03 -19.57 -29.93
C PRO A 598 -1.82 -19.92 -28.46
N ALA A 599 -2.83 -19.62 -27.65
CA ALA A 599 -2.72 -19.70 -26.22
C ALA A 599 -2.12 -21.08 -25.93
N PRO A 600 -0.99 -21.19 -25.20
CA PRO A 600 -0.81 -22.42 -24.48
C PRO A 600 -2.06 -22.47 -23.60
N TYR A 601 -2.97 -23.37 -23.97
CA TYR A 601 -3.92 -23.93 -23.03
C TYR A 601 -3.05 -24.21 -21.79
N TYR A 602 -3.16 -23.39 -20.77
CA TYR A 602 -2.56 -23.67 -19.47
C TYR A 602 -3.39 -24.80 -18.87
N SER A 603 -3.36 -25.98 -19.49
CA SER A 603 -3.49 -27.23 -18.78
C SER A 603 -2.06 -27.58 -18.34
N PRO A 604 -1.75 -27.61 -17.03
CA PRO A 604 -0.42 -28.01 -16.58
C PRO A 604 -0.10 -29.49 -16.85
N TYR A 605 -0.96 -30.23 -17.54
CA TYR A 605 -0.88 -31.69 -17.62
C TYR A 605 -1.29 -32.24 -19.00
N SER A 606 -0.38 -32.18 -19.97
CA SER A 606 -0.34 -33.20 -21.03
C SER A 606 1.12 -33.59 -21.32
N PRO A 607 1.46 -34.90 -21.30
CA PRO A 607 2.79 -35.37 -21.68
C PRO A 607 2.77 -35.80 -23.16
N ALA A 608 3.39 -35.03 -24.05
CA ALA A 608 3.82 -35.54 -25.35
C ALA A 608 5.08 -34.81 -25.85
N PRO A 609 6.07 -35.53 -26.43
CA PRO A 609 7.45 -35.03 -26.52
C PRO A 609 7.79 -34.58 -27.94
N HIS A 610 7.53 -33.33 -28.34
CA HIS A 610 8.06 -32.77 -29.61
C HIS A 610 8.29 -31.26 -29.53
N TYR A 611 9.31 -30.79 -28.79
CA TYR A 611 9.77 -29.38 -28.87
C TYR A 611 11.28 -29.20 -28.59
N ILE A 612 12.15 -29.97 -29.24
CA ILE A 612 13.61 -29.84 -29.08
C ILE A 612 14.14 -28.48 -29.62
N LEU A 613 13.42 -27.84 -30.57
CA LEU A 613 13.84 -26.54 -31.13
C LEU A 613 13.39 -25.33 -30.28
N LYS A 614 12.39 -25.49 -29.40
CA LYS A 614 11.95 -24.44 -28.46
C LYS A 614 12.89 -24.34 -27.25
N TYR A 615 13.35 -25.49 -26.74
CA TYR A 615 14.31 -25.53 -25.64
C TYR A 615 15.73 -25.07 -26.03
N ALA A 616 16.09 -25.17 -27.31
CA ALA A 616 17.37 -24.62 -27.80
C ALA A 616 17.42 -23.08 -27.73
N LEU A 617 16.27 -22.40 -27.78
CA LEU A 617 16.16 -20.94 -27.58
C LEU A 617 15.90 -20.54 -26.12
N GLU A 618 15.33 -21.42 -25.30
CA GLU A 618 15.12 -21.22 -23.86
C GLU A 618 16.40 -21.50 -23.01
N GLY A 619 17.47 -22.02 -23.63
CA GLY A 619 18.73 -22.36 -22.98
C GLY A 619 19.68 -21.20 -22.64
N LEU A 620 19.35 -19.94 -23.00
CA LEU A 620 20.16 -18.76 -22.67
C LEU A 620 19.38 -17.80 -21.78
N SER A 621 19.48 -18.07 -20.47
CA SER A 621 18.98 -17.32 -19.31
C SER A 621 17.47 -17.43 -19.02
N GLY A 622 17.16 -18.17 -17.94
CA GLY A 622 15.80 -18.45 -17.48
C GLY A 622 15.01 -17.20 -17.09
N GLY A 623 13.77 -17.16 -17.56
CA GLY A 623 12.74 -16.19 -17.23
C GLY A 623 11.62 -16.20 -18.27
N SER A 624 10.43 -16.66 -17.86
CA SER A 624 9.15 -16.60 -18.58
C SER A 624 8.93 -15.29 -19.34
N ALA A 625 8.14 -15.24 -20.41
CA ALA A 625 7.81 -14.07 -21.26
C ALA A 625 7.89 -12.65 -20.63
N PHE A 626 7.54 -12.47 -19.34
CA PHE A 626 7.78 -11.25 -18.58
C PHE A 626 9.25 -10.81 -18.46
N ALA A 627 10.22 -11.73 -18.39
CA ALA A 627 11.64 -11.41 -18.39
C ALA A 627 12.07 -10.83 -19.73
N THR A 628 11.56 -11.39 -20.84
CA THR A 628 11.75 -10.84 -22.19
C THR A 628 11.11 -9.46 -22.31
N PHE A 629 9.88 -9.30 -21.81
CA PHE A 629 9.19 -8.00 -21.76
C PHE A 629 10.01 -6.94 -21.02
N TRP A 630 10.48 -7.24 -19.81
CA TRP A 630 11.28 -6.31 -19.02
C TRP A 630 12.67 -6.08 -19.61
N GLY A 631 13.31 -7.12 -20.16
CA GLY A 631 14.58 -7.02 -20.86
C GLY A 631 14.49 -6.05 -22.04
N LEU A 632 13.47 -6.24 -22.91
CA LEU A 632 13.20 -5.34 -24.02
C LEU A 632 12.87 -3.92 -23.55
N THR A 633 12.00 -3.79 -22.53
CA THR A 633 11.61 -2.49 -21.97
C THR A 633 12.81 -1.71 -21.43
N VAL A 634 13.71 -2.38 -20.69
CA VAL A 634 14.94 -1.78 -20.16
C VAL A 634 15.89 -1.37 -21.30
N VAL A 635 16.08 -2.23 -22.31
CA VAL A 635 16.94 -1.92 -23.46
C VAL A 635 16.40 -0.73 -24.25
N LEU A 636 15.11 -0.71 -24.56
CA LEU A 636 14.46 0.40 -25.26
C LEU A 636 14.48 1.70 -24.44
N ALA A 637 14.30 1.62 -23.12
CA ALA A 637 14.39 2.79 -22.25
C ALA A 637 15.82 3.33 -22.16
N ALA A 638 16.82 2.46 -22.07
CA ALA A 638 18.23 2.85 -22.11
C ALA A 638 18.61 3.47 -23.45
N GLY A 639 18.22 2.83 -24.57
CA GLY A 639 18.42 3.35 -25.93
C GLY A 639 17.77 4.71 -26.14
N SER A 640 16.51 4.87 -25.73
CA SER A 640 15.78 6.13 -25.82
C SER A 640 16.43 7.23 -24.95
N SER A 641 16.90 6.88 -23.75
CA SER A 641 17.62 7.82 -22.87
C SER A 641 18.94 8.29 -23.49
N LEU A 642 19.67 7.39 -24.17
CA LEU A 642 20.89 7.71 -24.91
C LEU A 642 20.60 8.59 -26.13
N MET A 643 19.53 8.28 -26.88
CA MET A 643 19.11 9.08 -28.05
C MET A 643 18.69 10.49 -27.65
N LEU A 644 17.86 10.63 -26.61
CA LEU A 644 17.46 11.94 -26.07
C LEU A 644 18.68 12.74 -25.59
N SER A 645 19.64 12.08 -24.96
CA SER A 645 20.89 12.70 -24.53
C SER A 645 21.76 13.16 -25.69
N ALA A 646 21.93 12.31 -26.72
CA ALA A 646 22.67 12.66 -27.93
C ALA A 646 22.02 13.81 -28.69
N PHE A 647 20.68 13.83 -28.75
CA PHE A 647 19.92 14.93 -29.34
C PHE A 647 20.07 16.22 -28.54
N SER A 648 19.98 16.15 -27.21
CA SER A 648 20.21 17.28 -26.31
C SER A 648 21.60 17.87 -26.49
N LEU A 649 22.64 17.03 -26.58
CA LEU A 649 24.03 17.46 -26.82
C LEU A 649 24.18 18.20 -28.16
N ARG A 650 23.51 17.72 -29.22
CA ARG A 650 23.52 18.38 -30.53
C ARG A 650 22.87 19.77 -30.49
N ILE A 651 21.71 19.89 -29.85
CA ILE A 651 21.02 21.19 -29.69
C ILE A 651 21.85 22.14 -28.83
N ALA A 652 22.39 21.62 -27.72
CA ALA A 652 23.17 22.38 -26.76
C ALA A 652 24.56 22.78 -27.27
N LYS A 653 24.96 22.35 -28.47
CA LYS A 653 26.32 22.53 -29.03
C LYS A 653 27.42 22.10 -28.04
N GLU A 654 27.13 21.06 -27.25
CA GLU A 654 27.97 20.57 -26.17
C GLU A 654 28.33 21.62 -25.09
N GLU A 655 27.56 22.70 -24.90
CA GLU A 655 27.80 23.62 -23.78
C GLU A 655 27.35 23.02 -22.43
N PRO A 656 28.15 23.12 -21.34
CA PRO A 656 27.83 22.62 -20.00
C PRO A 656 26.46 23.01 -19.46
N HIS A 657 26.10 24.29 -19.57
CA HIS A 657 24.81 24.78 -19.08
C HIS A 657 23.64 24.24 -19.91
N ALA A 658 23.75 24.30 -21.23
CA ALA A 658 22.68 23.88 -22.14
C ALA A 658 22.42 22.36 -22.08
N THR A 659 23.49 21.57 -22.00
CA THR A 659 23.43 20.11 -21.93
C THR A 659 22.86 19.63 -20.58
N ALA A 660 23.10 20.36 -19.49
CA ALA A 660 22.48 20.07 -18.21
C ALA A 660 21.00 20.50 -18.17
N ALA A 661 20.66 21.63 -18.79
CA ALA A 661 19.33 22.23 -18.73
C ALA A 661 18.26 21.40 -19.44
N ILE A 662 18.51 20.90 -20.65
CA ILE A 662 17.48 20.26 -21.48
C ILE A 662 16.96 18.94 -20.83
N PRO A 663 17.82 17.97 -20.44
CA PRO A 663 17.34 16.71 -19.85
C PRO A 663 16.66 16.93 -18.50
N THR A 664 17.19 17.83 -17.67
CA THR A 664 16.63 18.10 -16.35
C THR A 664 15.30 18.87 -16.42
N SER A 665 15.15 19.78 -17.37
CA SER A 665 13.87 20.46 -17.62
C SER A 665 12.80 19.47 -18.11
N PHE A 666 13.19 18.52 -18.97
CA PHE A 666 12.30 17.46 -19.44
C PHE A 666 11.80 16.56 -18.29
N ILE A 667 12.70 16.14 -17.38
CA ILE A 667 12.35 15.39 -16.18
C ILE A 667 11.33 16.15 -15.33
N VAL A 668 11.61 17.42 -15.03
CA VAL A 668 10.74 18.25 -14.18
C VAL A 668 9.38 18.45 -14.85
N PHE A 669 9.34 18.74 -16.15
CA PHE A 669 8.11 18.90 -16.90
C PHE A 669 7.23 17.65 -16.86
N ILE A 670 7.79 16.47 -17.13
CA ILE A 670 7.03 15.22 -17.12
C ILE A 670 6.50 14.92 -15.73
N LEU A 671 7.33 15.07 -14.69
CA LEU A 671 6.91 14.79 -13.33
C LEU A 671 5.82 15.75 -12.86
N LEU A 672 5.94 17.04 -13.14
CA LEU A 672 4.90 18.03 -12.82
C LEU A 672 3.60 17.72 -13.57
N PHE A 673 3.67 17.44 -14.87
CA PHE A 673 2.51 17.09 -15.69
C PHE A 673 1.83 15.81 -15.17
N ASP A 674 2.62 14.79 -14.81
CA ASP A 674 2.10 13.55 -14.24
C ASP A 674 1.38 13.79 -12.91
N GLN A 675 1.97 14.54 -11.98
CA GLN A 675 1.30 14.84 -10.71
C GLN A 675 0.00 15.64 -10.91
N LEU A 676 0.01 16.64 -11.78
CA LEU A 676 -1.16 17.46 -12.09
C LEU A 676 -2.28 16.67 -12.80
N THR A 677 -1.96 15.54 -13.44
CA THR A 677 -2.91 14.67 -14.14
C THR A 677 -3.27 13.39 -13.37
N GLY A 678 -2.90 13.31 -12.09
CA GLY A 678 -3.29 12.22 -11.18
C GLY A 678 -2.24 11.11 -10.97
N SER A 679 -0.95 11.39 -11.22
CA SER A 679 0.21 10.52 -10.95
C SER A 679 0.23 9.17 -11.68
N LYS A 680 -0.48 9.04 -12.80
CA LYS A 680 -0.67 7.74 -13.47
C LYS A 680 0.64 7.14 -14.01
N LEU A 681 1.64 7.95 -14.35
CA LEU A 681 2.90 7.52 -14.96
C LEU A 681 3.90 7.03 -13.91
N THR A 682 3.90 7.64 -12.73
CA THR A 682 4.89 7.35 -11.67
C THR A 682 4.43 6.26 -10.71
N VAL A 683 3.11 6.10 -10.51
CA VAL A 683 2.50 5.03 -9.71
C VAL A 683 2.76 3.66 -10.36
N ASP A 684 3.10 2.67 -9.53
CA ASP A 684 3.32 1.28 -9.93
C ASP A 684 4.39 1.13 -11.03
N THR A 685 5.57 1.66 -10.73
CA THR A 685 6.75 1.55 -11.60
C THR A 685 7.98 1.15 -10.78
N PRO A 686 9.06 0.65 -11.41
CA PRO A 686 10.26 0.27 -10.66
C PRO A 686 10.83 1.40 -9.80
N PHE A 687 10.80 2.65 -10.28
CA PHE A 687 11.25 3.83 -9.53
C PHE A 687 10.11 4.54 -8.76
N GLY A 688 8.88 4.08 -8.87
CA GLY A 688 7.73 4.58 -8.12
C GLY A 688 7.43 3.74 -6.88
N HIS A 689 6.30 4.05 -6.22
CA HIS A 689 5.73 3.14 -5.23
C HIS A 689 5.00 1.99 -5.91
N SER A 690 5.04 0.82 -5.28
CA SER A 690 4.32 -0.36 -5.73
C SER A 690 2.97 -0.42 -5.04
N LEU A 691 1.89 -0.65 -5.81
CA LEU A 691 0.55 -0.83 -5.25
C LEU A 691 0.50 -2.08 -4.35
N MET A 692 1.20 -3.15 -4.73
CA MET A 692 1.41 -4.35 -3.89
C MET A 692 2.32 -4.10 -2.68
N GLY A 693 3.20 -3.10 -2.76
CA GLY A 693 4.00 -2.70 -1.61
C GLY A 693 3.17 -2.09 -0.47
N GLY A 694 2.00 -1.52 -0.79
CA GLY A 694 1.07 -0.93 0.19
C GLY A 694 1.63 0.24 1.00
N ALA A 695 2.81 0.77 0.66
CA ALA A 695 3.44 1.86 1.41
C ALA A 695 2.72 3.20 1.18
N ARG A 696 2.37 3.49 -0.08
CA ARG A 696 1.52 4.59 -0.55
C ARG A 696 0.83 4.12 -1.83
N TYR A 697 -0.31 4.71 -2.16
CA TYR A 697 -1.07 4.36 -3.38
C TYR A 697 -1.11 5.51 -4.40
N TYR A 698 -0.84 6.75 -3.99
CA TYR A 698 -0.85 7.93 -4.87
C TYR A 698 0.29 8.90 -4.52
N GLY A 699 0.51 9.87 -5.42
CA GLY A 699 1.49 10.96 -5.27
C GLY A 699 2.94 10.54 -5.53
N MET A 700 3.86 11.48 -5.29
CA MET A 700 5.28 11.29 -5.61
C MET A 700 6.03 10.47 -4.54
N GLY A 701 6.53 9.29 -4.93
CA GLY A 701 7.44 8.47 -4.13
C GLY A 701 8.78 9.16 -3.83
N ASN A 702 9.55 8.68 -2.85
CA ASN A 702 10.79 9.32 -2.40
C ASN A 702 11.89 9.31 -3.48
N GLU A 703 11.91 8.28 -4.32
CA GLU A 703 12.80 8.16 -5.47
C GLU A 703 12.54 9.29 -6.49
N TYR A 704 11.30 9.44 -6.97
CA TYR A 704 10.94 10.49 -7.92
C TYR A 704 10.97 11.89 -7.29
N MET A 705 10.65 12.03 -6.00
CA MET A 705 10.76 13.30 -5.28
C MET A 705 12.22 13.78 -5.25
N GLY A 706 13.16 12.88 -4.91
CA GLY A 706 14.58 13.18 -4.96
C GLY A 706 15.01 13.60 -6.36
N LEU A 707 14.69 12.78 -7.38
CA LEU A 707 15.00 13.06 -8.78
C LEU A 707 14.45 14.41 -9.25
N SER A 708 13.18 14.68 -8.94
CA SER A 708 12.47 15.91 -9.28
C SER A 708 13.14 17.12 -8.66
N THR A 709 13.43 17.08 -7.36
CA THR A 709 14.03 18.20 -6.63
C THR A 709 15.46 18.48 -7.11
N GLY A 710 16.25 17.43 -7.34
CA GLY A 710 17.60 17.55 -7.89
C GLY A 710 17.60 18.09 -9.32
N ALA A 711 16.72 17.58 -10.17
CA ALA A 711 16.56 18.04 -11.54
C ALA A 711 16.04 19.48 -11.59
N ALA A 712 15.12 19.88 -10.73
CA ALA A 712 14.58 21.24 -10.65
C ALA A 712 15.68 22.25 -10.31
N ALA A 713 16.56 21.96 -9.35
CA ALA A 713 17.69 22.84 -9.03
C ALA A 713 18.65 23.04 -10.23
N ILE A 714 18.96 21.95 -10.95
CA ILE A 714 19.84 22.00 -12.13
C ILE A 714 19.15 22.70 -13.31
N ALA A 715 17.90 22.35 -13.60
CA ALA A 715 17.09 22.94 -14.66
C ALA A 715 16.91 24.43 -14.45
N ALA A 716 16.43 24.83 -13.26
CA ALA A 716 16.12 26.22 -12.95
C ALA A 716 17.36 27.10 -13.02
N SER A 717 18.51 26.63 -12.50
CA SER A 717 19.77 27.40 -12.57
C SER A 717 20.37 27.46 -13.97
N SER A 718 20.32 26.36 -14.73
CA SER A 718 20.96 26.27 -16.05
C SER A 718 20.12 26.88 -17.16
N LEU A 719 18.78 26.79 -17.10
CA LEU A 719 17.88 27.34 -18.13
C LEU A 719 18.00 28.87 -18.26
N THR A 720 18.42 29.55 -17.19
CA THR A 720 18.67 31.00 -17.21
C THR A 720 19.75 31.43 -18.22
N SER A 721 20.63 30.52 -18.67
CA SER A 721 21.64 30.84 -19.67
C SER A 721 21.04 31.16 -21.04
N PHE A 722 19.84 30.67 -21.35
CA PHE A 722 19.16 30.91 -22.63
C PHE A 722 18.42 32.24 -22.70
N PHE A 723 18.21 32.91 -21.56
CA PHE A 723 17.44 34.15 -21.50
C PHE A 723 18.34 35.38 -21.58
N LYS A 724 18.04 36.29 -22.50
CA LYS A 724 18.70 37.61 -22.59
C LYS A 724 18.34 38.50 -21.39
N ASN A 725 17.06 38.51 -21.01
CA ASN A 725 16.57 39.27 -19.85
C ASN A 725 16.76 38.48 -18.55
N GLN A 726 17.76 38.88 -17.75
CA GLN A 726 18.13 38.19 -16.51
C GLN A 726 17.11 38.36 -15.38
N SER A 727 16.28 39.42 -15.40
CA SER A 727 15.20 39.61 -14.43
C SER A 727 14.06 38.62 -14.68
N LEU A 728 13.66 38.45 -15.94
CA LEU A 728 12.69 37.43 -16.34
C LEU A 728 13.23 36.01 -16.06
N ALA A 729 14.50 35.76 -16.37
CA ALA A 729 15.16 34.48 -16.10
C ALA A 729 15.09 34.10 -14.60
N ARG A 730 15.33 35.07 -13.71
CA ARG A 730 15.24 34.86 -12.26
C ARG A 730 13.81 34.59 -11.80
N LEU A 731 12.83 35.31 -12.34
CA LEU A 731 11.42 35.08 -12.04
C LEU A 731 11.00 33.66 -12.44
N LEU A 732 11.36 33.22 -13.65
CA LEU A 732 11.06 31.87 -14.15
C LEU A 732 11.76 30.77 -13.33
N LEU A 733 13.01 31.00 -12.91
CA LEU A 733 13.75 30.12 -12.01
C LEU A 733 12.99 29.94 -10.69
N ILE A 734 12.57 31.04 -10.05
CA ILE A 734 11.85 30.99 -8.78
C ILE A 734 10.48 30.33 -8.96
N ALA A 735 9.76 30.68 -10.02
CA ALA A 735 8.45 30.09 -10.32
C ALA A 735 8.54 28.57 -10.50
N LEU A 736 9.56 28.07 -11.22
CA LEU A 736 9.77 26.64 -11.43
C LEU A 736 10.07 25.90 -10.12
N LEU A 737 10.98 26.45 -9.30
CA LEU A 737 11.34 25.84 -8.02
C LEU A 737 10.18 25.89 -7.02
N LEU A 738 9.41 26.98 -7.01
CA LEU A 738 8.25 27.13 -6.13
C LEU A 738 7.15 26.15 -6.55
N LEU A 739 6.85 26.06 -7.85
CA LEU A 739 5.90 25.09 -8.38
C LEU A 739 6.31 23.67 -8.01
N ASN A 740 7.60 23.32 -8.16
CA ASN A 740 8.12 22.02 -7.75
C ASN A 740 7.90 21.76 -6.25
N ALA A 741 8.30 22.71 -5.39
CA ALA A 741 8.13 22.57 -3.94
C ALA A 741 6.65 22.40 -3.54
N VAL A 742 5.75 23.17 -4.14
CA VAL A 742 4.30 23.07 -3.91
C VAL A 742 3.78 21.70 -4.36
N THR A 743 4.11 21.24 -5.58
CA THR A 743 3.64 19.92 -6.05
C THR A 743 4.13 18.74 -5.20
N VAL A 744 5.33 18.84 -4.62
CA VAL A 744 5.87 17.81 -3.71
C VAL A 744 5.23 17.88 -2.32
N ALA A 745 4.84 19.08 -1.87
CA ALA A 745 4.35 19.32 -0.52
C ALA A 745 2.85 19.10 -0.35
N VAL A 746 2.05 19.45 -1.38
CA VAL A 746 0.59 19.50 -1.30
C VAL A 746 0.00 18.09 -1.31
N PRO A 747 -0.80 17.67 -0.31
CA PRO A 747 -1.36 16.33 -0.21
C PRO A 747 -2.26 15.88 -1.37
N CYS A 748 -2.92 16.80 -2.09
CA CYS A 748 -3.71 16.43 -3.26
C CYS A 748 -2.85 16.00 -4.46
N PHE A 749 -1.58 16.42 -4.53
CA PHE A 749 -0.65 16.08 -5.59
C PHE A 749 0.48 15.13 -5.12
N GLY A 750 0.89 15.21 -3.86
CA GLY A 750 1.94 14.36 -3.29
C GLY A 750 2.04 14.53 -1.78
N ALA A 751 1.62 13.52 -1.01
CA ALA A 751 1.74 13.54 0.45
C ALA A 751 3.19 13.24 0.90
N ASN A 752 4.11 14.20 0.71
CA ASN A 752 5.51 14.05 1.09
C ASN A 752 6.05 15.25 1.87
N PHE A 753 5.67 15.36 3.15
CA PHE A 753 6.10 16.43 4.04
C PHE A 753 7.63 16.60 4.08
N GLY A 754 8.37 15.51 4.28
CA GLY A 754 9.84 15.55 4.29
C GLY A 754 10.42 15.97 2.93
N GLY A 755 9.78 15.58 1.83
CA GLY A 755 10.08 16.06 0.48
C GLY A 755 9.82 17.54 0.28
N GLY A 756 8.72 18.09 0.82
CA GLY A 756 8.40 19.52 0.77
C GLY A 756 9.48 20.37 1.43
N ILE A 757 9.96 19.95 2.61
CA ILE A 757 11.07 20.62 3.32
C ILE A 757 12.36 20.55 2.49
N ALA A 758 12.67 19.39 1.89
CA ALA A 758 13.85 19.22 1.05
C ALA A 758 13.79 20.10 -0.22
N ALA A 759 12.62 20.18 -0.87
CA ALA A 759 12.40 21.03 -2.03
C ALA A 759 12.50 22.52 -1.68
N ALA A 760 11.98 22.93 -0.52
CA ALA A 760 12.14 24.30 -0.01
C ALA A 760 13.62 24.64 0.26
N ALA A 761 14.39 23.72 0.85
CA ALA A 761 15.83 23.90 1.06
C ALA A 761 16.58 24.01 -0.28
N GLY A 762 16.23 23.19 -1.26
CA GLY A 762 16.74 23.28 -2.63
C GLY A 762 16.41 24.63 -3.29
N LEU A 763 15.19 25.12 -3.13
CA LEU A 763 14.75 26.43 -3.61
C LEU A 763 15.58 27.56 -3.00
N VAL A 764 15.67 27.63 -1.67
CA VAL A 764 16.39 28.70 -0.97
C VAL A 764 17.87 28.70 -1.31
N SER A 765 18.51 27.52 -1.27
CA SER A 765 19.95 27.40 -1.56
C SER A 765 20.27 27.70 -3.02
N THR A 766 19.52 27.16 -3.98
CA THR A 766 19.74 27.41 -5.42
C THR A 766 19.57 28.89 -5.74
N THR A 767 18.50 29.51 -5.25
CA THR A 767 18.19 30.93 -5.53
C THR A 767 19.20 31.87 -4.89
N TRP A 768 19.61 31.63 -3.63
CA TRP A 768 20.63 32.42 -2.95
C TRP A 768 22.00 32.33 -3.64
N LEU A 769 22.43 31.11 -3.98
CA LEU A 769 23.71 30.90 -4.67
C LEU A 769 23.68 31.45 -6.10
N PHE A 770 22.54 31.38 -6.79
CA PHE A 770 22.37 31.98 -8.10
C PHE A 770 22.48 33.51 -8.06
N GLY A 771 21.88 34.16 -7.06
CA GLY A 771 22.00 35.61 -6.84
C GLY A 771 23.45 36.06 -6.64
N ASN A 772 24.27 35.24 -5.97
CA ASN A 772 25.70 35.52 -5.80
C ASN A 772 26.54 35.19 -7.06
N ALA A 773 26.10 34.21 -7.85
CA ALA A 773 26.77 33.76 -9.08
C ALA A 773 26.63 34.77 -10.23
N VAL A 774 25.49 35.46 -10.32
CA VAL A 774 25.24 36.48 -11.33
C VAL A 774 25.50 37.85 -10.72
N LYS A 775 26.67 38.45 -11.01
CA LYS A 775 26.97 39.86 -10.72
C LYS A 775 26.10 40.77 -11.59
N CYS A 776 24.78 40.74 -11.40
CA CYS A 776 23.92 41.77 -11.96
C CYS A 776 24.21 43.08 -11.22
N ARG A 777 24.29 44.17 -11.97
CA ARG A 777 24.24 45.53 -11.44
C ARG A 777 22.82 45.74 -10.90
N GLU A 778 22.56 45.28 -9.68
CA GLU A 778 21.20 45.18 -9.14
C GLU A 778 20.80 46.39 -8.31
N ASP A 779 19.70 47.02 -8.72
CA ASP A 779 18.92 47.93 -7.88
C ASP A 779 18.46 47.24 -6.59
N LYS A 780 18.40 48.00 -5.49
CA LYS A 780 17.88 47.52 -4.18
C LYS A 780 16.52 46.81 -4.31
N ALA A 781 15.68 47.21 -5.28
CA ALA A 781 14.34 46.67 -5.51
C ALA A 781 14.32 45.17 -5.85
N SER A 782 15.27 44.66 -6.65
CA SER A 782 15.28 43.23 -7.03
C SER A 782 15.70 42.32 -5.86
N ARG A 783 16.54 42.81 -4.95
CA ARG A 783 16.92 42.13 -3.70
C ARG A 783 15.79 42.11 -2.67
N VAL A 784 14.97 43.16 -2.63
CA VAL A 784 13.78 43.21 -1.75
C VAL A 784 12.69 42.29 -2.29
N LEU A 785 12.37 42.36 -3.59
CA LEU A 785 11.44 41.46 -4.25
C LEU A 785 11.86 39.98 -4.07
N PHE A 786 13.17 39.69 -4.09
CA PHE A 786 13.73 38.38 -3.81
C PHE A 786 13.42 37.86 -2.39
N LYS A 787 13.67 38.67 -1.35
CA LYS A 787 13.34 38.29 0.04
C LYS A 787 11.84 38.10 0.22
N VAL A 788 11.05 38.95 -0.43
CA VAL A 788 9.59 38.90 -0.40
C VAL A 788 9.07 37.63 -1.05
N ILE A 789 9.54 37.24 -2.24
CA ILE A 789 9.07 36.01 -2.91
C ILE A 789 9.50 34.75 -2.16
N VAL A 790 10.71 34.70 -1.61
CA VAL A 790 11.14 33.56 -0.76
C VAL A 790 10.31 33.49 0.51
N ALA A 791 10.05 34.63 1.16
CA ALA A 791 9.17 34.69 2.32
C ALA A 791 7.73 34.28 1.96
N ILE A 792 7.19 34.73 0.82
CA ILE A 792 5.88 34.33 0.32
C ILE A 792 5.85 32.83 0.01
N GLY A 793 6.91 32.25 -0.56
CA GLY A 793 6.98 30.82 -0.82
C GLY A 793 7.00 30.00 0.46
N VAL A 794 7.77 30.40 1.47
CA VAL A 794 7.79 29.78 2.80
C VAL A 794 6.46 29.94 3.50
N VAL A 795 5.86 31.13 3.44
CA VAL A 795 4.54 31.43 4.02
C VAL A 795 3.45 30.67 3.28
N ALA A 796 3.46 30.59 1.96
CA ALA A 796 2.47 29.83 1.18
C ALA A 796 2.54 28.34 1.49
N ILE A 797 3.74 27.76 1.57
CA ILE A 797 3.92 26.37 2.00
C ILE A 797 3.41 26.20 3.44
N SER A 798 3.77 27.11 4.35
CA SER A 798 3.32 27.07 5.75
C SER A 798 1.81 27.26 5.89
N VAL A 799 1.20 28.13 5.08
CA VAL A 799 -0.24 28.43 5.04
C VAL A 799 -1.00 27.27 4.42
N THR A 800 -0.51 26.65 3.35
CA THR A 800 -1.12 25.43 2.80
C THR A 800 -1.03 24.27 3.79
N TYR A 801 0.08 24.11 4.50
CA TYR A 801 0.17 23.11 5.58
C TYR A 801 -0.75 23.44 6.76
N MET A 802 -0.86 24.72 7.14
CA MET A 802 -1.77 25.17 8.20
C MET A 802 -3.24 25.06 7.79
N SER A 803 -3.60 25.35 6.54
CA SER A 803 -4.99 25.26 6.06
C SER A 803 -5.47 23.81 6.02
N LEU A 804 -4.58 22.88 5.63
CA LEU A 804 -4.87 21.45 5.67
C LEU A 804 -4.95 20.92 7.10
N ALA A 805 -4.10 21.42 8.00
CA ALA A 805 -4.22 21.11 9.42
C ALA A 805 -5.51 21.69 10.04
N LEU A 806 -5.98 22.86 9.58
CA LEU A 806 -7.20 23.51 10.06
C LEU A 806 -8.49 22.90 9.49
N GLU A 807 -8.50 22.46 8.23
CA GLU A 807 -9.61 21.71 7.63
C GLU A 807 -9.82 20.37 8.35
N ASP A 808 -8.74 19.69 8.78
CA ASP A 808 -8.80 18.48 9.61
C ASP A 808 -9.32 18.70 11.04
N PHE A 809 -9.22 19.91 11.57
CA PHE A 809 -9.82 20.26 12.86
C PHE A 809 -11.33 20.53 12.73
N ALA A 810 -11.81 20.83 11.52
CA ALA A 810 -13.22 21.12 11.23
C ALA A 810 -13.99 19.88 10.74
N SER A 811 -13.30 18.84 10.27
CA SER A 811 -13.92 17.56 9.89
C SER A 811 -13.95 16.59 11.07
N GLU A 812 -15.15 16.14 11.46
CA GLU A 812 -15.38 15.23 12.61
C GLU A 812 -14.86 13.78 12.41
N GLY A 813 -13.88 13.52 11.54
CA GLY A 813 -13.45 12.15 11.27
C GLY A 813 -12.08 12.05 10.62
N ALA A 814 -11.11 11.55 11.40
CA ALA A 814 -9.74 11.21 11.06
C ALA A 814 -8.76 12.38 10.79
N LEU A 815 -7.98 12.73 11.82
CA LEU A 815 -6.80 13.60 11.72
C LEU A 815 -5.82 13.10 10.64
N THR A 816 -5.29 13.98 9.77
CA THR A 816 -4.15 13.59 8.93
C THR A 816 -2.92 13.26 9.77
N HIS A 817 -1.94 12.56 9.19
CA HIS A 817 -0.66 12.25 9.84
C HIS A 817 0.04 13.47 10.45
N LEU A 818 -0.17 14.68 9.90
CA LEU A 818 0.36 15.92 10.46
C LEU A 818 -0.51 16.45 11.59
N GLY A 819 -1.85 16.44 11.44
CA GLY A 819 -2.79 16.77 12.52
C GLY A 819 -2.59 15.90 13.76
N PHE A 820 -2.36 14.60 13.56
CA PHE A 820 -2.03 13.65 14.62
C PHE A 820 -0.66 13.92 15.26
N ALA A 821 0.36 14.27 14.46
CA ALA A 821 1.67 14.66 14.99
C ALA A 821 1.58 15.93 15.84
N VAL A 822 0.84 16.95 15.37
CA VAL A 822 0.63 18.20 16.11
C VAL A 822 -0.16 17.95 17.40
N HIS A 823 -1.22 17.13 17.33
CA HIS A 823 -1.98 16.73 18.51
C HIS A 823 -1.10 16.04 19.55
N ARG A 824 -0.30 15.04 19.15
CA ARG A 824 0.60 14.35 20.09
C ARG A 824 1.69 15.23 20.68
N VAL A 825 2.28 16.12 19.89
CA VAL A 825 3.28 17.06 20.43
C VAL A 825 2.65 18.01 21.44
N ARG A 826 1.37 18.38 21.26
CA ARG A 826 0.62 19.15 22.27
C ARG A 826 0.31 18.32 23.51
N SER A 827 -0.07 17.05 23.36
CA SER A 827 -0.49 16.18 24.48
C SER A 827 0.69 15.61 25.29
N PHE A 828 1.81 15.30 24.65
CA PHE A 828 2.96 14.62 25.26
C PHE A 828 4.24 15.47 25.30
N GLY A 829 4.23 16.66 24.70
CA GLY A 829 5.35 17.60 24.73
C GLY A 829 6.51 17.24 23.78
N ILE A 830 7.72 17.70 24.12
CA ILE A 830 8.89 17.63 23.23
C ILE A 830 9.49 16.21 23.10
N SER A 831 9.18 15.31 24.04
CA SER A 831 9.62 13.91 24.01
C SER A 831 9.16 13.20 22.74
N GLU A 832 7.92 13.43 22.31
CA GLU A 832 7.37 12.82 21.09
C GLU A 832 8.14 13.27 19.83
N VAL A 833 8.60 14.53 19.79
CA VAL A 833 9.42 15.04 18.67
C VAL A 833 10.76 14.29 18.62
N ILE A 834 11.37 14.06 19.78
CA ILE A 834 12.62 13.30 19.89
C ILE A 834 12.40 11.86 19.41
N ASP A 835 11.32 11.21 19.83
CA ASP A 835 11.00 9.84 19.43
C ASP A 835 10.74 9.70 17.93
N ILE A 836 10.05 10.67 17.32
CA ILE A 836 9.90 10.75 15.86
C ILE A 836 11.27 10.84 15.19
N CYS A 837 12.17 11.71 15.68
CA CYS A 837 13.52 11.86 15.14
C CYS A 837 14.34 10.57 15.28
N VAL A 838 14.29 9.90 16.43
CA VAL A 838 15.00 8.65 16.69
C VAL A 838 14.51 7.55 15.74
N ARG A 839 13.20 7.37 15.59
CA ARG A 839 12.63 6.37 14.66
C ARG A 839 13.04 6.61 13.21
N LYS A 840 13.02 7.87 12.75
CA LYS A 840 13.48 8.25 11.40
C LYS A 840 14.97 7.97 11.21
N MET A 841 15.79 8.27 12.22
CA MET A 841 17.23 7.98 12.17
C MET A 841 17.49 6.47 12.11
N GLN A 842 16.82 5.67 12.94
CA GLN A 842 16.93 4.21 12.94
C GLN A 842 16.58 3.61 11.57
N MET A 843 15.52 4.09 10.92
CA MET A 843 15.16 3.66 9.57
C MET A 843 16.25 4.02 8.55
N ASN A 844 16.78 5.23 8.58
CA ASN A 844 17.88 5.63 7.69
C ASN A 844 19.15 4.81 7.93
N LEU A 845 19.52 4.53 9.18
CA LEU A 845 20.65 3.65 9.50
C LEU A 845 20.46 2.23 8.99
N LYS A 846 19.25 1.67 9.13
CA LYS A 846 18.89 0.38 8.54
C LYS A 846 19.02 0.40 7.01
N LEU A 847 18.53 1.46 6.37
CA LEU A 847 18.63 1.61 4.91
C LEU A 847 20.06 1.78 4.44
N ILE A 848 20.94 2.46 5.18
CA ILE A 848 22.37 2.52 4.85
C ILE A 848 22.94 1.10 4.70
N LYS A 849 22.61 0.19 5.62
CA LYS A 849 23.11 -1.19 5.61
C LYS A 849 22.51 -2.06 4.50
N TYR A 850 21.21 -1.93 4.22
CA TYR A 850 20.49 -2.90 3.37
C TYR A 850 20.00 -2.37 2.02
N SER A 851 20.04 -1.06 1.79
CA SER A 851 19.52 -0.46 0.56
C SER A 851 20.56 -0.46 -0.57
N VAL A 852 20.09 -0.80 -1.77
CA VAL A 852 20.88 -0.64 -3.01
C VAL A 852 21.23 0.85 -3.23
N TRP A 853 20.36 1.77 -2.80
CA TRP A 853 20.53 3.20 -2.95
C TRP A 853 21.71 3.78 -2.19
N THR A 854 22.17 3.12 -1.11
CA THR A 854 23.39 3.51 -0.40
C THR A 854 24.60 3.52 -1.33
N LYS A 855 24.67 2.55 -2.26
CA LYS A 855 25.76 2.47 -3.24
C LYS A 855 25.78 3.69 -4.16
N ALA A 856 24.60 4.12 -4.61
CA ALA A 856 24.47 5.34 -5.42
C ALA A 856 24.86 6.58 -4.62
N LEU A 857 24.33 6.77 -3.40
CA LEU A 857 24.64 7.90 -2.52
C LEU A 857 26.15 8.03 -2.26
N VAL A 858 26.77 6.93 -1.82
CA VAL A 858 28.21 6.89 -1.54
C VAL A 858 29.02 7.18 -2.81
N ALA A 859 28.65 6.60 -3.95
CA ALA A 859 29.34 6.87 -5.21
C ALA A 859 29.27 8.35 -5.60
N SER A 860 28.12 9.02 -5.45
CA SER A 860 27.98 10.46 -5.69
C SER A 860 28.87 11.27 -4.74
N MET A 861 28.82 10.96 -3.44
CA MET A 861 29.62 11.67 -2.42
C MET A 861 31.13 11.50 -2.63
N VAL A 862 31.59 10.28 -2.92
CA VAL A 862 33.00 9.98 -3.23
C VAL A 862 33.40 10.69 -4.51
N THR A 863 32.55 10.70 -5.55
CA THR A 863 32.82 11.43 -6.80
C THR A 863 33.03 12.92 -6.53
N PHE A 864 32.15 13.57 -5.76
CA PHE A 864 32.33 14.98 -5.38
C PHE A 864 33.59 15.18 -4.53
N GLY A 865 33.81 14.33 -3.52
CA GLY A 865 34.97 14.41 -2.62
C GLY A 865 36.31 14.26 -3.35
N VAL A 866 36.42 13.26 -4.24
CA VAL A 866 37.59 13.07 -5.09
C VAL A 866 37.79 14.31 -5.95
N MET A 867 36.77 14.78 -6.68
CA MET A 867 36.89 15.94 -7.58
C MET A 867 37.15 17.28 -6.87
N LEU A 868 36.77 17.40 -5.59
CA LEU A 868 37.12 18.54 -4.74
C LEU A 868 38.60 18.55 -4.38
N TYR A 869 39.20 17.37 -4.15
CA TYR A 869 40.60 17.21 -3.75
C TYR A 869 41.55 17.05 -4.95
N ARG A 870 41.15 16.30 -5.98
CA ARG A 870 41.91 16.00 -7.20
C ARG A 870 40.99 15.83 -8.44
N PRO A 871 41.32 16.44 -9.58
CA PRO A 871 42.49 17.29 -9.83
C PRO A 871 42.40 18.63 -9.09
N TYR A 872 43.50 19.03 -8.44
CA TYR A 872 43.54 20.22 -7.58
C TYR A 872 42.98 21.44 -8.31
N GLY A 873 41.93 22.04 -7.75
CA GLY A 873 41.35 23.27 -8.28
C GLY A 873 40.28 23.11 -9.37
N VAL A 874 39.94 21.89 -9.83
CA VAL A 874 38.84 21.69 -10.82
C VAL A 874 37.54 22.29 -10.32
N PHE A 875 37.19 22.08 -9.06
CA PHE A 875 36.00 22.70 -8.48
C PHE A 875 36.04 24.23 -8.49
N LYS A 876 37.21 24.84 -8.20
CA LYS A 876 37.40 26.30 -8.28
C LYS A 876 37.26 26.79 -9.73
N THR A 877 37.84 26.07 -10.69
CA THR A 877 37.72 26.35 -12.12
C THR A 877 36.26 26.27 -12.57
N LEU A 878 35.54 25.20 -12.22
CA LEU A 878 34.12 25.05 -12.56
C LEU A 878 33.25 26.10 -11.90
N GLN A 879 33.54 26.48 -10.65
CA GLN A 879 32.82 27.55 -9.97
C GLN A 879 33.06 28.92 -10.63
N ALA A 880 34.24 29.14 -11.23
CA ALA A 880 34.54 30.35 -11.98
C ALA A 880 33.94 30.33 -13.41
N SER A 881 34.06 29.20 -14.12
CA SER A 881 33.63 29.05 -15.52
C SER A 881 32.12 28.84 -15.67
N PHE A 882 31.50 28.12 -14.73
CA PHE A 882 30.08 27.73 -14.78
C PHE A 882 29.34 28.06 -13.48
N PRO A 883 29.35 29.33 -13.00
CA PRO A 883 28.83 29.69 -11.69
C PRO A 883 27.33 29.40 -11.53
N ARG A 884 26.55 29.52 -12.61
CA ARG A 884 25.10 29.20 -12.62
C ARG A 884 24.84 27.70 -12.40
N LEU A 885 25.52 26.83 -13.14
CA LEU A 885 25.39 25.38 -12.99
C LEU A 885 25.81 24.92 -11.59
N MET A 886 26.89 25.50 -11.07
CA MET A 886 27.37 25.20 -9.72
C MET A 886 26.40 25.65 -8.62
N ALA A 887 25.59 26.70 -8.84
CA ALA A 887 24.50 27.05 -7.94
C ALA A 887 23.44 25.94 -7.88
N GLY A 888 23.07 25.37 -9.03
CA GLY A 888 22.16 24.22 -9.11
C GLY A 888 22.72 22.96 -8.45
N VAL A 889 24.00 22.61 -8.70
CA VAL A 889 24.64 21.43 -8.09
C VAL A 889 24.67 21.54 -6.56
N LYS A 890 25.03 22.71 -6.03
CA LYS A 890 25.03 22.97 -4.59
C LYS A 890 23.61 22.97 -4.01
N GLY A 891 22.64 23.51 -4.74
CA GLY A 891 21.24 23.51 -4.35
C GLY A 891 20.63 22.11 -4.29
N ALA A 892 20.88 21.28 -5.31
CA ALA A 892 20.50 19.87 -5.30
C ALA A 892 21.18 19.10 -4.15
N SER A 893 22.44 19.40 -3.85
CA SER A 893 23.15 18.79 -2.71
C SER A 893 22.55 19.18 -1.36
N ALA A 894 22.13 20.45 -1.20
CA ALA A 894 21.44 20.92 -0.01
C ALA A 894 20.06 20.24 0.15
N ALA A 895 19.31 20.11 -0.95
CA ALA A 895 18.06 19.35 -0.96
C ALA A 895 18.28 17.87 -0.58
N ALA A 896 19.32 17.24 -1.12
CA ALA A 896 19.68 15.85 -0.78
C ALA A 896 20.01 15.68 0.71
N PHE A 897 20.78 16.62 1.30
CA PHE A 897 21.11 16.59 2.72
C PHE A 897 19.85 16.74 3.60
N VAL A 898 18.97 17.69 3.27
CA VAL A 898 17.72 17.88 4.01
C VAL A 898 16.80 16.67 3.84
N ALA A 899 16.71 16.11 2.63
CA ALA A 899 15.93 14.91 2.35
C ALA A 899 16.42 13.69 3.16
N LEU A 900 17.72 13.57 3.40
CA LEU A 900 18.32 12.50 4.21
C LEU A 900 17.82 12.53 5.66
N ILE A 901 17.57 13.72 6.19
CA ILE A 901 17.18 13.92 7.60
C ILE A 901 15.65 13.95 7.75
N SER A 902 14.93 14.55 6.80
CA SER A 902 13.50 14.80 6.93
C SER A 902 12.61 13.60 6.57
N ASN A 903 13.09 12.68 5.73
CA ASN A 903 12.31 11.55 5.21
C ASN A 903 12.59 10.20 5.89
N ASP A 904 11.57 9.36 5.96
CA ASP A 904 11.67 7.98 6.48
C ASP A 904 12.64 7.12 5.66
N SER A 905 12.69 7.32 4.33
CA SER A 905 13.71 6.75 3.44
C SER A 905 14.60 7.83 2.83
N GLY A 906 15.18 8.65 3.70
CA GLY A 906 16.06 9.77 3.34
C GLY A 906 17.27 9.36 2.50
N VAL A 907 17.89 8.20 2.75
CA VAL A 907 18.99 7.65 1.91
C VAL A 907 18.58 7.54 0.44
N VAL A 908 17.35 7.09 0.18
CA VAL A 908 16.81 6.90 -1.17
C VAL A 908 16.57 8.24 -1.85
N ALA A 909 15.89 9.16 -1.17
CA ALA A 909 15.60 10.49 -1.68
C ALA A 909 16.89 11.30 -1.94
N ALA A 910 17.85 11.23 -1.03
CA ALA A 910 19.15 11.88 -1.19
C ALA A 910 19.93 11.33 -2.38
N ALA A 911 20.01 10.00 -2.52
CA ALA A 911 20.68 9.36 -3.66
C ALA A 911 20.10 9.83 -4.99
N MET A 912 18.76 9.80 -5.13
CA MET A 912 18.09 10.19 -6.37
C MET A 912 18.20 11.70 -6.67
N SER A 913 18.25 12.54 -5.64
CA SER A 913 18.53 13.98 -5.81
C SER A 913 19.94 14.26 -6.32
N LEU A 914 20.93 13.46 -5.92
CA LEU A 914 22.31 13.59 -6.37
C LEU A 914 22.56 13.04 -7.77
N VAL A 915 21.71 12.16 -8.32
CA VAL A 915 21.85 11.64 -9.69
C VAL A 915 22.00 12.77 -10.73
N PRO A 916 21.02 13.69 -10.92
CA PRO A 916 21.15 14.79 -11.87
C PRO A 916 22.31 15.74 -11.52
N ALA A 917 22.57 15.98 -10.24
CA ALA A 917 23.65 16.87 -9.79
C ALA A 917 25.05 16.33 -10.15
N SER A 918 25.29 15.05 -9.88
CA SER A 918 26.54 14.36 -10.18
C SER A 918 26.79 14.24 -11.69
N SER A 919 25.75 13.94 -12.47
CA SER A 919 25.81 13.85 -13.93
C SER A 919 26.20 15.19 -14.54
N ALA A 920 25.52 16.27 -14.13
CA ALA A 920 25.80 17.61 -14.64
C ALA A 920 27.19 18.12 -14.20
N PHE A 921 27.59 17.85 -12.95
CA PHE A 921 28.91 18.19 -12.45
C PHE A 921 30.02 17.47 -13.21
N LEU A 922 29.93 16.14 -13.35
CA LEU A 922 30.93 15.37 -14.09
C LEU A 922 30.95 15.73 -15.57
N TYR A 923 29.81 16.04 -16.17
CA TYR A 923 29.79 16.54 -17.54
C TYR A 923 30.61 17.84 -17.68
N ALA A 924 30.43 18.79 -16.76
CA ALA A 924 31.20 20.02 -16.76
C ALA A 924 32.71 19.77 -16.53
N VAL A 925 33.08 18.81 -15.66
CA VAL A 925 34.47 18.36 -15.48
C VAL A 925 35.03 17.84 -16.80
N VAL A 926 34.31 16.94 -17.46
CA VAL A 926 34.71 16.30 -18.73
C VAL A 926 34.88 17.34 -19.83
N TRP A 927 33.93 18.28 -19.94
CA TRP A 927 33.98 19.35 -20.93
C TRP A 927 35.19 20.25 -20.72
N THR A 928 35.43 20.68 -19.47
CA THR A 928 36.57 21.53 -19.12
C THR A 928 37.89 20.81 -19.40
N HIS A 929 37.95 19.50 -19.14
CA HIS A 929 39.12 18.68 -19.39
C HIS A 929 39.43 18.56 -20.89
N ASN A 930 38.42 18.34 -21.72
CA ASN A 930 38.56 18.19 -23.17
C ASN A 930 38.88 19.52 -23.89
N HIS A 931 38.57 20.66 -23.27
CA HIS A 931 38.81 22.01 -23.83
C HIS A 931 39.93 22.77 -23.09
N LYS A 932 40.82 22.06 -22.38
CA LYS A 932 41.94 22.66 -21.62
C LYS A 932 42.86 23.54 -22.46
N ASP A 933 43.08 23.21 -23.73
CA ASP A 933 43.98 23.95 -24.62
C ASP A 933 43.38 25.32 -25.03
N ASN A 934 42.07 25.41 -25.25
CA ASN A 934 41.40 26.67 -25.63
C ASN A 934 41.26 27.68 -24.47
N HIS A 935 41.28 27.22 -23.21
CA HIS A 935 41.06 28.08 -22.04
C HIS A 935 42.35 28.69 -21.48
N LYS A 936 43.53 28.10 -21.73
CA LYS A 936 44.81 28.71 -21.36
C LYS A 936 45.01 30.02 -22.13
N ASP A 937 44.79 30.00 -23.45
CA ASP A 937 44.90 31.19 -24.31
C ASP A 937 43.90 32.29 -23.92
N ALA A 938 42.68 31.92 -23.53
CA ALA A 938 41.66 32.88 -23.10
C ALA A 938 41.93 33.51 -21.72
N ILE A 939 42.56 32.77 -20.80
CA ILE A 939 42.92 33.29 -19.46
C ILE A 939 44.21 34.10 -19.55
N GLU A 940 45.23 33.65 -20.29
CA GLU A 940 46.47 34.39 -20.52
C GLU A 940 46.20 35.69 -21.30
N GLY A 941 45.41 35.64 -22.38
CA GLY A 941 45.04 36.83 -23.14
C GLY A 941 44.20 37.85 -22.35
N ASN A 942 43.35 37.41 -21.40
CA ASN A 942 42.59 38.32 -20.53
C ASN A 942 43.45 38.85 -19.35
N THR A 943 44.57 38.19 -19.04
CA THR A 943 45.53 38.62 -18.03
C THR A 943 46.54 39.61 -18.64
N GLU A 944 46.98 39.39 -19.89
CA GLU A 944 47.74 40.36 -20.68
C GLU A 944 46.93 41.62 -20.96
N ARG A 945 45.67 41.48 -21.38
CA ARG A 945 44.78 42.65 -21.60
C ARG A 945 44.50 43.42 -20.31
N LYS A 946 44.44 42.75 -19.15
CA LYS A 946 44.35 43.41 -17.84
C LYS A 946 45.67 44.00 -17.36
N ARG A 947 46.82 43.56 -17.89
CA ARG A 947 48.14 44.17 -17.66
C ARG A 947 48.38 45.36 -18.59
N GLU A 948 47.84 45.36 -19.81
CA GLU A 948 47.87 46.53 -20.71
C GLU A 948 46.91 47.65 -20.28
N ILE A 949 45.80 47.31 -19.60
CA ILE A 949 44.84 48.28 -19.06
C ILE A 949 45.32 48.89 -17.72
N ARG A 950 46.28 48.27 -17.04
CA ARG A 950 46.83 48.72 -15.74
C ARG A 950 48.12 49.47 -15.94
#